data_AF-A0AAN9FWV6-F1
#
_entry.id   AF-A0AAN9FWV6-F1
#
_cell.length_a   1.000
_cell.length_b   1.000
_cell.length_c   1.000
_cell.angle_alpha   90.00
_cell.angle_beta   90.00
_cell.angle_gamma   90.00
#
_symmetry.space_group_name_H-M   'P 1'
#
loop_
_entity.id
_entity.type
_entity.pdbx_description
1 polymer ?
#
loop_
_entity_poly.entity_id
_entity_poly.type
_entity_poly.pdbx_seq_one_letter_code
_entity_poly.pdbx_strand_id
1 'polypeptide(L)'
;MPNKCGVVNCKGNYNEKNKCRVFRLPRDESERQKWLVVLPPREHFVLDPAKFFICEKHWGLNPPMVTLPGGATRPAIPPCVFNVPTSCLPTPKPSPRPAKDENKQLRHFLQKDTISSLASFNPEKDLQKQHKNVIISRSSDRFVCVFMSENFHESHTSVIVDNIATLCSPLTLSAFKNGIIVPLGKILNPNNGLSSYSQFHEAVRISVNYDIPLDQVLKKMVTLLQGQSSECSDNKKEKKLDFLTRQLQLLTEKQFSMNDYCFAIESFPQCSYEQLREYLVLPSKRKLQSIVASVDQDEVLRKTFEKVHSHKPQQRNVFLLVDEVKIRPTVAFSGGVLSGMAKNNPDCRATAVLCVMMKSLNKGPSVMISVTPVHKLTAAVQFEIVKEAAAAVERSGGCVIGSITDNHKVNQQYCKLFDRTGDTDSLATAKHPRDNGRVWFLLFDTVHLLKCIRNNWISEKCQKISFDNRSVASFTDVTQLYEAEKDSVLKMTSLTQAAVNPSKLQLQNVKHVLRVFNDKVVAALTLQGCHETATFIQTVVNWWNTVNVSGKGQDRRLNDPHRAVQEPGSTSLDTFLGVFQGADSGHGATRIQCLTHDTKKALVQTMQGLAAVCKYLLTSEHFEYVLLREIQSDRLEGEFSVYRQSTGANSFMTTGDVFYACKKRLARHAATYLKSIELQPEPKEHTCLGPVMLEDAASIDKYTAEVTLTVNEESSAAYVAGWLESKCGGDLAFSDEEPLVTSEVKDFVSRGSLTIPHVSTFELVRLGLCFVKKARHRACCRKRLGSILLTVANFNSIDINCSKVYTHLSNVLLHGIQNLEKDHQKNAVLLQTSVKKARLAD
;
A
#
# COMPACT_ATOMS: atom_id res chain seq x y z
N MET A 1 -75.92 55.86 -43.35
CA MET A 1 -75.57 54.51 -42.86
C MET A 1 -76.54 54.12 -41.75
N PRO A 2 -77.02 52.87 -41.66
CA PRO A 2 -77.89 52.46 -40.57
C PRO A 2 -77.17 52.59 -39.21
N ASN A 3 -77.86 53.16 -38.22
CA ASN A 3 -77.35 53.27 -36.85
C ASN A 3 -77.18 51.87 -36.27
N LYS A 4 -75.92 51.43 -36.10
CA LYS A 4 -75.56 50.10 -35.62
C LYS A 4 -75.56 50.06 -34.10
N CYS A 5 -75.93 48.90 -33.53
CA CYS A 5 -75.82 48.68 -32.08
C CYS A 5 -74.35 48.67 -31.66
N GLY A 6 -74.02 49.41 -30.60
CA GLY A 6 -72.68 49.53 -30.02
C GLY A 6 -72.35 48.53 -28.92
N VAL A 7 -73.32 47.73 -28.46
CA VAL A 7 -73.12 46.70 -27.43
C VAL A 7 -72.22 45.58 -27.96
N VAL A 8 -71.25 45.13 -27.15
CA VAL A 8 -70.28 44.08 -27.50
C VAL A 8 -71.00 42.82 -27.96
N ASN A 9 -70.52 42.19 -29.05
CA ASN A 9 -71.08 40.98 -29.67
C ASN A 9 -72.54 41.09 -30.18
N CYS A 10 -73.13 42.28 -30.24
CA CYS A 10 -74.46 42.47 -30.84
C CYS A 10 -74.39 42.83 -32.33
N LYS A 11 -75.08 42.06 -33.18
CA LYS A 11 -75.26 42.34 -34.62
C LYS A 11 -76.69 42.74 -34.98
N GLY A 12 -77.48 43.16 -33.97
CA GLY A 12 -78.94 43.27 -34.03
C GLY A 12 -79.52 44.11 -35.17
N ASN A 13 -78.76 45.09 -35.68
CA ASN A 13 -79.18 46.06 -36.72
C ASN A 13 -78.08 46.28 -37.80
N TYR A 14 -77.34 45.23 -38.17
CA TYR A 14 -76.19 45.32 -39.10
C TYR A 14 -76.52 44.89 -40.54
N ASN A 15 -77.60 44.12 -40.75
CA ASN A 15 -78.02 43.59 -42.04
C ASN A 15 -79.51 43.85 -42.30
N GLU A 16 -79.91 43.96 -43.57
CA GLU A 16 -81.28 44.33 -43.95
C GLU A 16 -82.35 43.33 -43.48
N LYS A 17 -81.96 42.07 -43.25
CA LYS A 17 -82.83 41.00 -42.74
C LYS A 17 -83.17 41.13 -41.24
N ASN A 18 -82.39 41.86 -40.45
CA ASN A 18 -82.64 42.10 -39.03
C ASN A 18 -82.76 43.60 -38.76
N LYS A 19 -83.84 44.23 -39.24
CA LYS A 19 -84.17 45.61 -38.84
C LYS A 19 -84.73 45.59 -37.43
N CYS A 20 -84.08 46.28 -36.49
CA CYS A 20 -84.63 46.52 -35.16
C CYS A 20 -84.45 48.00 -34.78
N ARG A 21 -85.32 48.50 -33.92
CA ARG A 21 -85.19 49.89 -33.42
C ARG A 21 -83.92 50.01 -32.59
N VAL A 22 -83.24 51.14 -32.76
CA VAL A 22 -82.06 51.51 -31.98
C VAL A 22 -82.31 52.82 -31.27
N PHE A 23 -81.88 52.87 -30.01
CA PHE A 23 -82.04 54.02 -29.14
C PHE A 23 -80.68 54.64 -28.85
N ARG A 24 -80.60 55.96 -28.92
CA ARG A 24 -79.41 56.70 -28.48
C ARG A 24 -79.38 56.73 -26.95
N LEU A 25 -78.18 56.85 -26.39
CA LEU A 25 -78.01 57.11 -24.96
C LEU A 25 -78.77 58.38 -24.50
N PRO A 26 -79.21 58.42 -23.22
CA PRO A 26 -79.81 59.61 -22.61
C PRO A 26 -78.95 60.86 -22.78
N ARG A 27 -79.57 62.02 -22.99
CA ARG A 27 -78.86 63.32 -22.98
C ARG A 27 -78.55 63.79 -21.56
N ASP A 28 -79.42 63.47 -20.61
CA ASP A 28 -79.22 63.76 -19.20
C ASP A 28 -78.03 62.97 -18.64
N GLU A 29 -77.11 63.65 -17.95
CA GLU A 29 -75.88 63.04 -17.45
C GLU A 29 -76.14 61.95 -16.41
N SER A 30 -77.08 62.19 -15.48
CA SER A 30 -77.40 61.27 -14.39
C SER A 30 -78.01 59.97 -14.92
N GLU A 31 -78.96 60.07 -15.85
CA GLU A 31 -79.51 58.89 -16.52
C GLU A 31 -78.48 58.18 -17.39
N ARG A 32 -77.64 58.94 -18.10
CA ARG A 32 -76.60 58.37 -18.95
C ARG A 32 -75.61 57.54 -18.12
N GLN A 33 -75.18 58.02 -16.96
CA GLN A 33 -74.29 57.25 -16.08
C GLN A 33 -74.95 55.95 -15.61
N LYS A 34 -76.26 55.95 -15.31
CA LYS A 34 -76.99 54.71 -14.96
C LYS A 34 -76.98 53.69 -16.09
N TRP A 35 -77.04 54.13 -17.34
CA TRP A 35 -76.94 53.26 -18.51
C TRP A 35 -75.51 52.76 -18.74
N LEU A 36 -74.50 53.59 -18.51
CA LEU A 36 -73.09 53.21 -18.70
C LEU A 36 -72.61 52.18 -17.67
N VAL A 37 -73.06 52.25 -16.43
CA VAL A 37 -72.66 51.34 -15.33
C VAL A 37 -73.06 49.89 -15.60
N VAL A 38 -74.12 49.64 -16.38
CA VAL A 38 -74.61 48.28 -16.67
C VAL A 38 -74.05 47.69 -17.97
N LEU A 39 -73.39 48.50 -18.81
CA LEU A 39 -72.85 48.01 -20.07
C LEU A 39 -71.61 47.13 -19.83
N PRO A 40 -71.44 46.03 -20.60
CA PRO A 40 -70.22 45.23 -20.54
C PRO A 40 -68.98 46.11 -20.82
N PRO A 41 -67.94 46.08 -19.97
CA PRO A 41 -66.74 46.87 -20.15
C PRO A 41 -65.98 46.42 -21.41
N ARG A 42 -65.33 47.37 -22.08
CA ARG A 42 -64.53 47.14 -23.29
C ARG A 42 -63.16 47.79 -23.10
N GLU A 43 -62.10 47.01 -23.23
CA GLU A 43 -60.74 47.54 -23.16
C GLU A 43 -60.50 48.54 -24.29
N HIS A 44 -59.88 49.67 -23.96
CA HIS A 44 -59.47 50.74 -24.90
C HIS A 44 -60.61 51.42 -25.70
N PHE A 45 -61.85 51.39 -25.21
CA PHE A 45 -62.98 52.06 -25.88
C PHE A 45 -63.30 53.43 -25.28
N VAL A 46 -63.21 54.48 -26.10
CA VAL A 46 -63.70 55.83 -25.77
C VAL A 46 -65.12 55.98 -26.34
N LEU A 47 -66.11 56.09 -25.44
CA LEU A 47 -67.52 56.16 -25.82
C LEU A 47 -67.90 57.61 -26.20
N ASP A 48 -68.37 57.82 -27.45
CA ASP A 48 -69.02 59.05 -27.88
C ASP A 48 -70.55 58.93 -27.69
N PRO A 49 -71.16 59.62 -26.69
CA PRO A 49 -72.58 59.48 -26.40
C PRO A 49 -73.51 59.91 -27.55
N ALA A 50 -73.04 60.78 -28.44
CA ALA A 50 -73.84 61.27 -29.56
C ALA A 50 -73.95 60.25 -30.70
N LYS A 51 -72.99 59.30 -30.77
CA LYS A 51 -72.89 58.29 -31.83
C LYS A 51 -73.08 56.85 -31.34
N PHE A 52 -73.32 56.65 -30.04
CA PHE A 52 -73.55 55.33 -29.46
C PHE A 52 -75.06 55.00 -29.42
N PHE A 53 -75.43 53.88 -30.04
CA PHE A 53 -76.81 53.40 -30.12
C PHE A 53 -76.93 51.97 -29.60
N ILE A 54 -78.08 51.64 -29.01
CA ILE A 54 -78.36 50.31 -28.43
C ILE A 54 -79.67 49.81 -29.02
N CYS A 55 -79.68 48.60 -29.56
CA CYS A 55 -80.91 48.04 -30.14
C CYS A 55 -81.88 47.51 -29.10
N GLU A 56 -83.17 47.54 -29.42
CA GLU A 56 -84.28 47.12 -28.54
C GLU A 56 -84.14 45.70 -27.98
N LYS A 57 -83.37 44.82 -28.63
CA LYS A 57 -83.05 43.46 -28.17
C LYS A 57 -82.33 43.40 -26.80
N HIS A 58 -81.79 44.52 -26.33
CA HIS A 58 -81.12 44.59 -25.02
C HIS A 58 -82.06 44.89 -23.84
N TRP A 59 -83.37 44.93 -24.12
CA TRP A 59 -84.43 45.02 -23.14
C TRP A 59 -85.35 43.80 -23.25
N GLY A 60 -86.07 43.48 -22.17
CA GLY A 60 -87.12 42.46 -22.19
C GLY A 60 -88.32 42.84 -23.07
N LEU A 61 -89.32 41.96 -23.14
CA LEU A 61 -90.58 42.25 -23.84
C LEU A 61 -91.26 43.49 -23.22
N ASN A 62 -91.47 44.53 -24.01
CA ASN A 62 -92.13 45.80 -23.65
C ASN A 62 -91.48 46.58 -22.48
N PRO A 63 -90.28 47.17 -22.64
CA PRO A 63 -89.73 48.04 -21.62
C PRO A 63 -90.58 49.31 -21.46
N PRO A 64 -90.68 49.90 -20.25
CA PRO A 64 -91.35 51.18 -20.05
C PRO A 64 -90.67 52.25 -20.92
N MET A 65 -91.45 53.00 -21.70
CA MET A 65 -90.95 54.00 -22.64
C MET A 65 -91.24 55.41 -22.14
N VAL A 66 -90.31 56.34 -22.39
CA VAL A 66 -90.47 57.78 -22.15
C VAL A 66 -90.51 58.50 -23.50
N THR A 67 -91.48 59.41 -23.65
CA THR A 67 -91.59 60.33 -24.78
C THR A 67 -90.59 61.48 -24.64
N LEU A 68 -89.80 61.70 -25.67
CA LEU A 68 -88.82 62.78 -25.75
C LEU A 68 -89.45 64.04 -26.38
N PRO A 69 -88.89 65.24 -26.11
CA PRO A 69 -89.26 66.46 -26.83
C PRO A 69 -89.07 66.25 -28.33
N GLY A 70 -90.15 66.29 -29.11
CA GLY A 70 -90.18 65.96 -30.55
C GLY A 70 -90.88 64.64 -30.91
N GLY A 71 -91.57 63.97 -29.98
CA GLY A 71 -92.47 62.84 -30.25
C GLY A 71 -91.82 61.47 -30.37
N ALA A 72 -90.49 61.39 -30.38
CA ALA A 72 -89.75 60.12 -30.36
C ALA A 72 -89.84 59.43 -28.99
N THR A 73 -89.87 58.09 -28.95
CA THR A 73 -89.89 57.31 -27.71
C THR A 73 -88.59 56.54 -27.49
N ARG A 74 -88.16 56.38 -26.22
CA ARG A 74 -87.03 55.53 -25.82
C ARG A 74 -87.32 54.78 -24.52
N PRO A 75 -86.62 53.69 -24.20
CA PRO A 75 -86.73 53.02 -22.90
C PRO A 75 -86.38 53.95 -21.73
N ALA A 76 -87.11 53.84 -20.63
CA ALA A 76 -86.89 54.56 -19.36
C ALA A 76 -85.74 53.95 -18.55
N ILE A 77 -85.58 52.63 -18.67
CA ILE A 77 -84.64 51.84 -17.87
C ILE A 77 -83.36 51.52 -18.66
N PRO A 78 -82.21 51.36 -17.97
CA PRO A 78 -80.98 50.85 -18.58
C PRO A 78 -81.18 49.48 -19.27
N PRO A 79 -80.40 49.17 -20.32
CA PRO A 79 -80.40 47.84 -20.93
C PRO A 79 -79.95 46.77 -19.92
N CYS A 80 -80.59 45.61 -19.94
CA CYS A 80 -80.36 44.54 -18.97
C CYS A 80 -80.11 43.17 -19.61
N VAL A 81 -80.34 43.02 -20.91
CA VAL A 81 -80.14 41.77 -21.65
C VAL A 81 -78.85 41.85 -22.45
N PHE A 82 -77.84 41.06 -22.08
CA PHE A 82 -76.56 41.03 -22.77
C PHE A 82 -76.18 39.60 -23.13
N ASN A 83 -75.68 39.39 -24.34
CA ASN A 83 -75.25 38.08 -24.82
C ASN A 83 -73.73 37.91 -24.60
N VAL A 84 -73.29 38.06 -23.35
CA VAL A 84 -71.90 37.90 -22.91
C VAL A 84 -71.84 37.05 -21.63
N PRO A 85 -70.74 36.33 -21.35
CA PRO A 85 -70.58 35.58 -20.10
C PRO A 85 -70.83 36.46 -18.86
N THR A 86 -71.37 35.89 -17.77
CA THR A 86 -71.72 36.62 -16.53
C THR A 86 -70.52 37.34 -15.90
N SER A 87 -69.31 36.83 -16.12
CA SER A 87 -68.04 37.46 -15.69
C SER A 87 -67.72 38.78 -16.41
N CYS A 88 -68.36 39.05 -17.56
CA CYS A 88 -68.21 40.28 -18.34
C CYS A 88 -69.26 41.34 -17.98
N LEU A 89 -70.12 41.09 -16.99
CA LEU A 89 -71.09 42.08 -16.51
C LEU A 89 -70.55 42.79 -15.26
N PRO A 90 -70.72 44.12 -15.13
CA PRO A 90 -70.34 44.85 -13.93
C PRO A 90 -71.12 44.31 -12.71
N THR A 91 -70.46 43.54 -11.85
CA THR A 91 -71.04 43.11 -10.58
C THR A 91 -70.98 44.25 -9.56
N PRO A 92 -72.04 44.51 -8.77
CA PRO A 92 -71.97 45.49 -7.69
C PRO A 92 -70.83 45.11 -6.73
N LYS A 93 -70.01 46.09 -6.34
CA LYS A 93 -68.94 45.87 -5.35
C LYS A 93 -69.57 45.22 -4.10
N PRO A 94 -69.10 44.04 -3.66
CA PRO A 94 -69.59 43.46 -2.42
C PRO A 94 -69.30 44.42 -1.27
N SER A 95 -70.23 44.53 -0.31
CA SER A 95 -69.99 45.26 0.93
C SER A 95 -68.76 44.69 1.66
N PRO A 96 -67.95 45.52 2.35
CA PRO A 96 -66.81 45.04 3.10
C PRO A 96 -67.25 43.95 4.08
N ARG A 97 -66.73 42.73 3.89
CA ARG A 97 -66.95 41.63 4.83
C ARG A 97 -66.21 41.97 6.13
N PRO A 98 -66.83 41.89 7.32
CA PRO A 98 -66.11 42.13 8.57
C PRO A 98 -64.96 41.11 8.69
N ALA A 99 -63.78 41.59 9.11
CA ALA A 99 -62.61 40.74 9.31
C ALA A 99 -62.95 39.67 10.36
N LYS A 100 -62.79 38.38 10.01
CA LYS A 100 -62.66 37.34 11.03
C LYS A 100 -61.37 37.65 11.80
N ASP A 101 -61.48 37.77 13.12
CA ASP A 101 -60.38 38.08 14.03
C ASP A 101 -59.44 36.86 14.18
N GLU A 102 -58.69 36.53 13.12
CA GLU A 102 -57.67 35.46 13.10
C GLU A 102 -56.62 35.67 14.20
N ASN A 103 -56.41 36.92 14.62
CA ASN A 103 -55.49 37.30 15.69
C ASN A 103 -55.94 36.80 17.08
N LYS A 104 -57.23 36.69 17.35
CA LYS A 104 -57.72 36.20 18.67
C LYS A 104 -57.52 34.69 18.82
N GLN A 105 -57.75 33.92 17.75
CA GLN A 105 -57.49 32.48 17.73
C GLN A 105 -55.99 32.18 17.81
N LEU A 106 -55.16 32.94 17.09
CA LEU A 106 -53.70 32.81 17.16
C LEU A 106 -53.14 33.14 18.55
N ARG A 107 -53.61 34.22 19.19
CA ARG A 107 -53.20 34.57 20.56
C ARG A 107 -53.62 33.52 21.59
N HIS A 108 -54.82 32.97 21.46
CA HIS A 108 -55.31 31.89 22.33
C HIS A 108 -54.52 30.60 22.13
N PHE A 109 -54.10 30.30 20.90
CA PHE A 109 -53.21 29.18 20.59
C PHE A 109 -51.82 29.37 21.20
N LEU A 110 -51.18 30.54 20.99
CA LEU A 110 -49.85 30.84 21.53
C LEU A 110 -49.82 30.79 23.06
N GLN A 111 -50.87 31.28 23.75
CA GLN A 111 -50.98 31.17 25.20
C GLN A 111 -51.08 29.73 25.70
N LYS A 112 -51.75 28.84 24.95
CA LYS A 112 -51.86 27.42 25.29
C LYS A 112 -50.64 26.59 24.91
N ASP A 113 -49.88 27.03 23.92
CA ASP A 113 -48.69 26.34 23.43
C ASP A 113 -47.43 26.63 24.28
N THR A 114 -47.47 27.64 25.15
CA THR A 114 -46.31 28.05 25.96
C THR A 114 -46.10 27.13 27.17
N ILE A 115 -44.84 26.77 27.46
CA ILE A 115 -44.45 26.00 28.64
C ILE A 115 -43.76 26.93 29.65
N SER A 116 -44.31 27.06 30.85
CA SER A 116 -43.79 27.97 31.90
C SER A 116 -42.97 27.26 32.98
N SER A 117 -43.18 25.96 33.18
CA SER A 117 -42.47 25.16 34.19
C SER A 117 -42.61 23.66 33.90
N LEU A 118 -41.73 22.83 34.47
CA LEU A 118 -41.89 21.39 34.38
C LEU A 118 -43.23 20.94 34.99
N ALA A 119 -43.70 21.53 36.10
CA ALA A 119 -44.99 21.18 36.72
C ALA A 119 -46.19 21.38 35.78
N SER A 120 -46.16 22.44 34.95
CA SER A 120 -47.20 22.74 33.96
C SER A 120 -47.11 21.92 32.67
N PHE A 121 -46.02 21.19 32.45
CA PHE A 121 -45.75 20.43 31.23
C PHE A 121 -46.39 19.04 31.26
N ASN A 122 -47.46 18.79 30.50
CA ASN A 122 -48.20 17.52 30.53
C ASN A 122 -48.59 17.00 29.12
N PRO A 123 -47.65 16.43 28.35
CA PRO A 123 -47.93 15.89 27.02
C PRO A 123 -48.45 14.43 27.01
N GLU A 124 -48.68 13.83 28.19
CA GLU A 124 -48.84 12.36 28.35
C GLU A 124 -50.02 11.79 27.57
N LYS A 125 -51.18 12.47 27.64
CA LYS A 125 -52.40 12.02 26.95
C LYS A 125 -52.26 12.06 25.44
N ASP A 126 -51.55 13.05 24.91
CA ASP A 126 -51.39 13.21 23.46
C ASP A 126 -50.34 12.25 22.91
N LEU A 127 -49.26 12.01 23.66
CA LEU A 127 -48.25 11.00 23.33
C LEU A 127 -48.84 9.58 23.32
N GLN A 128 -49.63 9.21 24.33
CA GLN A 128 -50.27 7.89 24.41
C GLN A 128 -51.31 7.66 23.30
N LYS A 129 -51.96 8.73 22.81
CA LYS A 129 -52.87 8.65 21.66
C LYS A 129 -52.13 8.48 20.34
N GLN A 130 -51.03 9.21 20.15
CA GLN A 130 -50.25 9.22 18.91
C GLN A 130 -49.34 8.00 18.78
N HIS A 131 -48.88 7.43 19.89
CA HIS A 131 -47.93 6.33 19.91
C HIS A 131 -48.37 5.24 20.90
N LYS A 132 -48.57 4.01 20.41
CA LYS A 132 -49.10 2.89 21.22
C LYS A 132 -48.09 2.32 22.23
N ASN A 133 -46.78 2.38 21.93
CA ASN A 133 -45.74 1.71 22.70
C ASN A 133 -44.76 2.72 23.32
N VAL A 134 -45.28 3.56 24.21
CA VAL A 134 -44.50 4.60 24.90
C VAL A 134 -44.55 4.41 26.40
N ILE A 135 -43.37 4.37 27.01
CA ILE A 135 -43.20 4.37 28.47
C ILE A 135 -42.84 5.79 28.88
N ILE A 136 -43.63 6.35 29.80
CA ILE A 136 -43.41 7.70 30.32
C ILE A 136 -43.03 7.57 31.80
N SER A 137 -41.98 8.29 32.19
CA SER A 137 -41.55 8.42 33.58
C SER A 137 -41.37 9.89 33.93
N ARG A 138 -41.84 10.27 35.11
CA ARG A 138 -41.81 11.65 35.59
C ARG A 138 -41.29 11.71 37.01
N SER A 139 -40.29 12.56 37.23
CA SER A 139 -39.78 12.92 38.56
C SER A 139 -39.94 14.42 38.79
N SER A 140 -39.55 14.91 39.98
CA SER A 140 -39.57 16.34 40.32
C SER A 140 -38.78 17.20 39.32
N ASP A 141 -37.70 16.64 38.76
CA ASP A 141 -36.71 17.40 37.99
C ASP A 141 -36.58 16.95 36.53
N ARG A 142 -37.21 15.82 36.14
CA ARG A 142 -37.10 15.28 34.78
C ARG A 142 -38.40 14.67 34.30
N PHE A 143 -38.59 14.75 32.99
CA PHE A 143 -39.61 14.02 32.24
C PHE A 143 -38.93 13.18 31.16
N VAL A 144 -39.19 11.88 31.15
CA VAL A 144 -38.58 10.92 30.23
C VAL A 144 -39.66 10.18 29.46
N CYS A 145 -39.51 10.17 28.14
CA CYS A 145 -40.38 9.45 27.22
C CYS A 145 -39.54 8.44 26.44
N VAL A 146 -39.87 7.15 26.55
CA VAL A 146 -39.17 6.06 25.87
C VAL A 146 -40.12 5.36 24.89
N PHE A 147 -39.73 5.31 23.63
CA PHE A 147 -40.46 4.66 22.56
C PHE A 147 -39.90 3.25 22.36
N MET A 148 -40.76 2.25 22.53
CA MET A 148 -40.41 0.84 22.54
C MET A 148 -40.77 0.15 21.21
N SER A 149 -40.05 -0.93 20.91
CA SER A 149 -40.42 -1.90 19.87
C SER A 149 -41.81 -2.52 20.12
N GLU A 150 -42.40 -3.14 19.09
CA GLU A 150 -43.72 -3.78 19.16
C GLU A 150 -43.86 -4.81 20.29
N ASN A 151 -42.76 -5.49 20.62
CA ASN A 151 -42.71 -6.51 21.68
C ASN A 151 -42.14 -6.01 23.01
N PHE A 152 -41.92 -4.69 23.17
CA PHE A 152 -41.37 -4.07 24.39
C PHE A 152 -40.01 -4.61 24.87
N HIS A 153 -39.25 -5.29 24.02
CA HIS A 153 -37.92 -5.84 24.37
C HIS A 153 -36.78 -4.83 24.21
N GLU A 154 -36.90 -3.91 23.26
CA GLU A 154 -35.88 -2.89 22.96
C GLU A 154 -36.48 -1.48 22.88
N SER A 155 -35.72 -0.50 23.36
CA SER A 155 -36.03 0.93 23.19
C SER A 155 -35.30 1.49 21.97
N HIS A 156 -36.04 2.15 21.07
CA HIS A 156 -35.46 2.71 19.84
C HIS A 156 -35.30 4.23 19.90
N THR A 157 -36.07 4.92 20.74
CA THR A 157 -36.01 6.38 20.87
C THR A 157 -36.28 6.78 22.30
N SER A 158 -35.54 7.74 22.82
CA SER A 158 -35.83 8.38 24.09
C SER A 158 -35.78 9.90 23.95
N VAL A 159 -36.71 10.59 24.60
CA VAL A 159 -36.74 12.04 24.70
C VAL A 159 -36.78 12.39 26.18
N ILE A 160 -35.87 13.26 26.60
CA ILE A 160 -35.64 13.65 27.97
C ILE A 160 -35.79 15.16 28.05
N VAL A 161 -36.63 15.62 28.98
CA VAL A 161 -36.80 17.03 29.31
C VAL A 161 -36.33 17.22 30.74
N ASP A 162 -35.31 18.05 30.93
CA ASP A 162 -34.72 18.34 32.24
C ASP A 162 -35.14 19.73 32.71
N ASN A 163 -35.33 19.88 34.02
CA ASN A 163 -35.60 21.15 34.68
C ASN A 163 -34.31 21.95 34.92
N ILE A 164 -33.60 22.25 33.83
CA ILE A 164 -32.37 23.05 33.84
C ILE A 164 -32.69 24.39 33.19
N ALA A 165 -32.74 25.45 33.99
CA ALA A 165 -33.01 26.78 33.49
C ALA A 165 -31.88 27.26 32.56
N THR A 166 -32.26 27.69 31.36
CA THR A 166 -31.38 28.33 30.37
C THR A 166 -31.77 29.80 30.20
N LEU A 167 -30.93 30.56 29.50
CA LEU A 167 -31.14 32.00 29.26
C LEU A 167 -32.48 32.33 28.57
N CYS A 168 -33.07 31.36 27.85
CA CYS A 168 -34.25 31.55 27.01
C CYS A 168 -35.41 30.59 27.32
N SER A 169 -35.24 29.64 28.26
CA SER A 169 -36.29 28.68 28.63
C SER A 169 -36.01 28.05 30.01
N PRO A 170 -37.05 27.77 30.82
CA PRO A 170 -36.90 27.05 32.08
C PRO A 170 -36.55 25.56 31.94
N LEU A 171 -36.58 24.99 30.72
CA LEU A 171 -36.40 23.55 30.47
C LEU A 171 -35.40 23.30 29.34
N THR A 172 -34.65 22.20 29.42
CA THR A 172 -33.82 21.71 28.31
C THR A 172 -34.37 20.39 27.76
N LEU A 173 -34.23 20.17 26.45
CA LEU A 173 -34.66 18.94 25.79
C LEU A 173 -33.49 18.24 25.09
N SER A 174 -33.34 16.95 25.39
CA SER A 174 -32.39 16.05 24.73
C SER A 174 -33.14 14.85 24.16
N ALA A 175 -32.77 14.39 22.97
CA ALA A 175 -33.35 13.20 22.38
C ALA A 175 -32.27 12.27 21.83
N PHE A 176 -32.57 10.97 21.88
CA PHE A 176 -31.67 9.91 21.47
C PHE A 176 -32.41 8.88 20.62
N LYS A 177 -31.79 8.42 19.53
CA LYS A 177 -32.24 7.28 18.72
C LYS A 177 -31.23 6.15 18.87
N ASN A 178 -31.63 4.97 19.31
CA ASN A 178 -30.74 3.84 19.63
C ASN A 178 -29.51 4.28 20.48
N GLY A 179 -29.72 5.22 21.40
CA GLY A 179 -28.70 5.85 22.24
C GLY A 179 -27.66 6.72 21.51
N ILE A 180 -27.97 7.27 20.34
CA ILE A 180 -27.21 8.31 19.64
C ILE A 180 -28.00 9.62 19.71
N ILE A 181 -27.32 10.74 20.00
CA ILE A 181 -27.96 12.05 20.17
C ILE A 181 -28.59 12.51 18.84
N VAL A 182 -29.85 12.93 18.89
CA VAL A 182 -30.56 13.55 17.78
C VAL A 182 -30.30 15.06 17.82
N PRO A 183 -29.80 15.68 16.73
CA PRO A 183 -29.54 17.11 16.69
C PRO A 183 -30.86 17.90 16.55
N LEU A 184 -31.24 18.63 17.60
CA LEU A 184 -32.51 19.38 17.68
C LEU A 184 -32.34 20.91 17.65
N GLY A 185 -31.10 21.40 17.51
CA GLY A 185 -30.77 22.82 17.66
C GLY A 185 -31.44 23.79 16.67
N LYS A 186 -32.06 23.30 15.58
CA LYS A 186 -32.81 24.14 14.63
C LYS A 186 -34.20 24.53 15.13
N ILE A 187 -34.71 23.85 16.16
CA ILE A 187 -36.11 23.95 16.62
C ILE A 187 -36.18 24.43 18.06
N LEU A 188 -35.16 24.09 18.84
CA LEU A 188 -35.00 24.55 20.22
C LEU A 188 -34.35 25.92 20.26
N ASN A 189 -34.57 26.64 21.37
CA ASN A 189 -33.86 27.88 21.67
C ASN A 189 -32.37 27.57 21.99
N PRO A 190 -31.48 28.59 22.03
CA PRO A 190 -30.09 28.40 22.43
C PRO A 190 -29.94 27.56 23.70
N ASN A 191 -28.91 26.72 23.77
CA ASN A 191 -28.68 25.75 24.85
C ASN A 191 -29.78 24.69 25.02
N ASN A 192 -30.41 24.27 23.91
CA ASN A 192 -31.49 23.25 23.88
C ASN A 192 -32.74 23.65 24.68
N GLY A 193 -33.03 24.96 24.78
CA GLY A 193 -34.16 25.48 25.54
C GLY A 193 -35.52 25.11 24.91
N LEU A 194 -36.43 24.60 25.74
CA LEU A 194 -37.79 24.19 25.34
C LEU A 194 -38.84 25.18 25.88
N SER A 195 -39.49 25.96 25.01
CA SER A 195 -40.47 26.98 25.43
C SER A 195 -41.92 26.69 25.03
N SER A 196 -42.16 25.69 24.18
CA SER A 196 -43.50 25.39 23.67
C SER A 196 -43.78 23.90 23.47
N TYR A 197 -45.06 23.51 23.53
CA TYR A 197 -45.52 22.15 23.22
C TYR A 197 -45.28 21.81 21.75
N SER A 198 -45.44 22.76 20.84
CA SER A 198 -45.10 22.59 19.42
C SER A 198 -43.64 22.20 19.21
N GLN A 199 -42.70 22.87 19.89
CA GLN A 199 -41.27 22.50 19.86
C GLN A 199 -41.05 21.07 20.38
N PHE A 200 -41.76 20.68 21.45
CA PHE A 200 -41.67 19.33 22.01
C PHE A 200 -42.18 18.27 21.05
N HIS A 201 -43.40 18.43 20.50
CA HIS A 201 -43.99 17.46 19.58
C HIS A 201 -43.20 17.35 18.28
N GLU A 202 -42.67 18.46 17.76
CA GLU A 202 -41.81 18.44 16.59
C GLU A 202 -40.46 17.76 16.88
N ALA A 203 -39.87 18.00 18.07
CA ALA A 203 -38.68 17.28 18.51
C ALA A 203 -38.93 15.77 18.64
N VAL A 204 -40.08 15.35 19.18
CA VAL A 204 -40.50 13.94 19.24
C VAL A 204 -40.64 13.37 17.83
N ARG A 205 -41.35 14.07 16.93
CA ARG A 205 -41.54 13.64 15.54
C ARG A 205 -40.22 13.43 14.81
N ILE A 206 -39.27 14.36 14.98
CA ILE A 206 -37.94 14.26 14.38
C ILE A 206 -37.15 13.12 15.00
N SER A 207 -37.19 12.97 16.32
CA SER A 207 -36.45 11.92 17.02
C SER A 207 -36.93 10.52 16.65
N VAL A 208 -38.24 10.33 16.48
CA VAL A 208 -38.82 9.05 16.04
C VAL A 208 -38.41 8.73 14.61
N ASN A 209 -38.41 9.73 13.71
CA ASN A 209 -38.09 9.58 12.29
C ASN A 209 -36.62 9.89 11.94
N TYR A 210 -35.73 9.94 12.93
CA TYR A 210 -34.34 10.30 12.70
C TYR A 210 -33.57 9.12 12.10
N ASP A 211 -33.14 9.27 10.85
CA ASP A 211 -32.21 8.35 10.21
C ASP A 211 -30.79 8.61 10.71
N ILE A 212 -30.26 7.67 11.48
CA ILE A 212 -28.92 7.78 12.06
C ILE A 212 -27.88 7.62 10.93
N PRO A 213 -26.98 8.58 10.72
CA PRO A 213 -25.89 8.43 9.76
C PRO A 213 -24.99 7.25 10.14
N LEU A 214 -24.58 6.44 9.15
CA LEU A 214 -23.74 5.26 9.35
C LEU A 214 -22.46 5.58 10.15
N ASP A 215 -21.82 6.71 9.88
CA ASP A 215 -20.61 7.14 10.60
C ASP A 215 -20.82 7.29 12.11
N GLN A 216 -21.99 7.76 12.56
CA GLN A 216 -22.29 7.87 13.99
C GLN A 216 -22.53 6.50 14.62
N VAL A 217 -23.16 5.57 13.88
CA VAL A 217 -23.31 4.18 14.30
C VAL A 217 -21.94 3.53 14.48
N LEU A 218 -21.06 3.68 13.49
CA LEU A 218 -19.69 3.13 13.52
C LEU A 218 -18.87 3.70 14.68
N LYS A 219 -18.92 5.01 14.91
CA LYS A 219 -18.23 5.65 16.06
C LYS A 219 -18.71 5.10 17.40
N LYS A 220 -20.01 4.92 17.56
CA LYS A 220 -20.57 4.32 18.79
C LYS A 220 -20.13 2.87 18.97
N MET A 221 -20.12 2.07 17.91
CA MET A 221 -19.62 0.69 17.95
C MET A 221 -18.16 0.63 18.37
N VAL A 222 -17.31 1.52 17.84
CA VAL A 222 -15.90 1.64 18.24
C VAL A 222 -15.79 1.90 19.74
N THR A 223 -16.53 2.87 20.29
CA THR A 223 -16.48 3.18 21.72
C THR A 223 -16.91 2.01 22.59
N LEU A 224 -17.95 1.28 22.20
CA LEU A 224 -18.43 0.09 22.93
C LEU A 224 -17.39 -1.04 22.91
N LEU A 225 -16.81 -1.32 21.74
CA LEU A 225 -15.80 -2.37 21.60
C LEU A 225 -14.51 -2.04 22.35
N GLN A 226 -14.10 -0.78 22.38
CA GLN A 226 -12.93 -0.34 23.16
C GLN A 226 -13.11 -0.60 24.66
N GLY A 227 -14.29 -0.30 25.23
CA GLY A 227 -14.58 -0.58 26.63
C GLY A 227 -14.58 -2.09 26.96
N GLN A 228 -15.10 -2.91 26.04
CA GLN A 228 -15.10 -4.37 26.21
C GLN A 228 -13.71 -4.99 26.03
N SER A 229 -12.85 -4.42 25.18
CA SER A 229 -11.47 -4.90 25.00
C SER A 229 -10.66 -4.76 26.29
N SER A 230 -10.80 -3.63 27.00
CA SER A 230 -10.11 -3.40 28.28
C SER A 230 -10.51 -4.36 29.41
N GLU A 231 -11.68 -4.98 29.32
CA GLU A 231 -12.18 -5.94 30.33
C GLU A 231 -11.90 -7.41 29.93
N CYS A 232 -11.31 -7.65 28.76
CA CYS A 232 -11.10 -8.99 28.23
C CYS A 232 -9.87 -9.67 28.85
N SER A 233 -10.07 -10.82 29.50
CA SER A 233 -8.97 -11.63 30.06
C SER A 233 -8.30 -12.58 29.05
N ASP A 234 -8.90 -12.78 27.87
CA ASP A 234 -8.38 -13.67 26.82
C ASP A 234 -7.62 -12.88 25.73
N ASN A 235 -6.29 -12.96 25.79
CA ASN A 235 -5.36 -12.30 24.88
C ASN A 235 -5.62 -12.60 23.38
N LYS A 236 -6.15 -13.79 23.03
CA LYS A 236 -6.47 -14.10 21.62
C LYS A 236 -7.73 -13.37 21.15
N LYS A 237 -8.72 -13.23 22.03
CA LYS A 237 -9.97 -12.51 21.73
C LYS A 237 -9.71 -11.00 21.71
N GLU A 238 -8.96 -10.50 22.68
CA GLU A 238 -8.51 -9.10 22.75
C GLU A 238 -7.88 -8.64 21.43
N LYS A 239 -6.87 -9.35 20.91
CA LYS A 239 -6.24 -9.02 19.62
C LYS A 239 -7.21 -8.98 18.43
N LYS A 240 -8.21 -9.86 18.41
CA LYS A 240 -9.24 -9.86 17.35
C LYS A 240 -10.16 -8.67 17.49
N LEU A 241 -10.57 -8.35 18.72
CA LEU A 241 -11.38 -7.17 19.02
C LEU A 241 -10.64 -5.88 18.66
N ASP A 242 -9.36 -5.77 18.98
CA ASP A 242 -8.54 -4.61 18.63
C ASP A 242 -8.44 -4.43 17.11
N PHE A 243 -8.21 -5.53 16.37
CA PHE A 243 -8.19 -5.49 14.91
C PHE A 243 -9.53 -5.02 14.32
N LEU A 244 -10.65 -5.59 14.77
CA LEU A 244 -11.98 -5.21 14.30
C LEU A 244 -12.30 -3.75 14.63
N THR A 245 -12.00 -3.33 15.87
CA THR A 245 -12.15 -1.94 16.33
C THR A 245 -11.35 -1.00 15.45
N ARG A 246 -10.11 -1.35 15.11
CA ARG A 246 -9.27 -0.55 14.21
C ARG A 246 -9.82 -0.48 12.79
N GLN A 247 -10.36 -1.57 12.25
CA GLN A 247 -11.00 -1.56 10.92
C GLN A 247 -12.25 -0.67 10.89
N LEU A 248 -13.07 -0.69 11.94
CA LEU A 248 -14.23 0.21 12.07
C LEU A 248 -13.81 1.68 12.16
N GLN A 249 -12.76 1.99 12.92
CA GLN A 249 -12.18 3.34 12.96
C GLN A 249 -11.73 3.79 11.57
N LEU A 250 -11.03 2.93 10.83
CA LEU A 250 -10.52 3.25 9.50
C LEU A 250 -11.61 3.49 8.44
N LEU A 251 -12.81 2.94 8.64
CA LEU A 251 -13.98 3.27 7.81
C LEU A 251 -14.42 4.73 7.99
N THR A 252 -14.31 5.26 9.21
CA THR A 252 -14.65 6.66 9.52
C THR A 252 -13.49 7.64 9.31
N GLU A 253 -12.26 7.23 9.61
CA GLU A 253 -11.05 8.05 9.57
C GLU A 253 -9.98 7.36 8.72
N LYS A 254 -9.72 7.89 7.53
CA LYS A 254 -8.78 7.29 6.57
C LYS A 254 -7.30 7.56 6.89
N GLN A 255 -6.90 7.44 8.15
CA GLN A 255 -5.51 7.63 8.59
C GLN A 255 -4.91 6.31 9.08
N PHE A 256 -3.94 5.79 8.33
CA PHE A 256 -3.19 4.58 8.68
C PHE A 256 -2.08 4.88 9.68
N SER A 257 -2.03 4.08 10.75
CA SER A 257 -0.98 4.07 11.75
C SER A 257 0.22 3.23 11.27
N MET A 258 1.34 3.32 12.00
CA MET A 258 2.50 2.47 11.73
C MET A 258 2.17 0.97 11.82
N ASN A 259 1.34 0.58 12.78
CA ASN A 259 0.92 -0.80 12.95
C ASN A 259 0.10 -1.32 11.76
N ASP A 260 -0.74 -0.46 11.17
CA ASP A 260 -1.51 -0.81 9.97
C ASP A 260 -0.57 -1.07 8.78
N TYR A 261 0.49 -0.28 8.62
CA TYR A 261 1.51 -0.52 7.60
C TYR A 261 2.33 -1.78 7.88
N CYS A 262 2.71 -2.05 9.13
CA CYS A 262 3.40 -3.27 9.52
C CYS A 262 2.56 -4.51 9.16
N PHE A 263 1.29 -4.52 9.56
CA PHE A 263 0.33 -5.56 9.22
C PHE A 263 0.19 -5.72 7.70
N ALA A 264 0.01 -4.60 6.98
CA ALA A 264 -0.13 -4.62 5.54
C ALA A 264 1.10 -5.20 4.81
N ILE A 265 2.32 -4.84 5.21
CA ILE A 265 3.56 -5.38 4.63
C ILE A 265 3.73 -6.88 4.94
N GLU A 266 3.30 -7.32 6.12
CA GLU A 266 3.32 -8.73 6.48
C GLU A 266 2.39 -9.55 5.58
N SER A 267 1.18 -9.05 5.32
CA SER A 267 0.14 -9.70 4.50
C SER A 267 0.33 -9.55 2.98
N PHE A 268 0.98 -8.48 2.52
CA PHE A 268 1.19 -8.14 1.10
C PHE A 268 1.71 -9.28 0.19
N PRO A 269 2.52 -10.25 0.67
CA PRO A 269 3.12 -11.27 -0.21
C PRO A 269 2.31 -12.55 -0.33
N GLN A 270 1.25 -12.72 0.46
CA GLN A 270 0.30 -13.81 0.30
C GLN A 270 -0.69 -13.36 -0.78
N CYS A 271 -0.84 -14.16 -1.83
CA CYS A 271 -1.76 -13.92 -2.94
C CYS A 271 -3.12 -13.45 -2.39
N SER A 272 -3.74 -12.47 -3.06
CA SER A 272 -5.04 -11.86 -2.71
C SER A 272 -5.02 -10.64 -1.78
N TYR A 273 -3.91 -9.91 -1.64
CA TYR A 273 -3.93 -8.61 -0.93
C TYR A 273 -4.95 -7.63 -1.54
N GLU A 274 -5.10 -7.62 -2.87
CA GLU A 274 -6.14 -6.85 -3.54
C GLU A 274 -7.55 -7.33 -3.21
N GLN A 275 -7.80 -8.64 -3.09
CA GLN A 275 -9.11 -9.16 -2.68
C GLN A 275 -9.38 -8.86 -1.21
N LEU A 276 -8.37 -8.95 -0.34
CA LEU A 276 -8.50 -8.55 1.06
C LEU A 276 -8.88 -7.07 1.19
N ARG A 277 -8.42 -6.21 0.28
CA ARG A 277 -8.80 -4.79 0.22
C ARG A 277 -10.25 -4.54 -0.21
N GLU A 278 -10.94 -5.53 -0.77
CA GLU A 278 -12.39 -5.44 -1.02
C GLU A 278 -13.19 -5.51 0.28
N TYR A 279 -12.66 -6.22 1.28
CA TYR A 279 -13.33 -6.44 2.57
C TYR A 279 -12.74 -5.62 3.73
N LEU A 280 -11.45 -5.27 3.65
CA LEU A 280 -10.70 -4.61 4.72
C LEU A 280 -10.16 -3.25 4.27
N VAL A 281 -10.13 -2.30 5.19
CA VAL A 281 -9.53 -0.99 4.97
C VAL A 281 -8.02 -1.11 5.15
N LEU A 282 -7.31 -1.36 4.04
CA LEU A 282 -5.86 -1.53 4.03
C LEU A 282 -5.15 -0.53 3.08
N PRO A 283 -3.88 -0.20 3.36
CA PRO A 283 -3.07 0.67 2.52
C PRO A 283 -3.04 0.27 1.04
N SER A 284 -2.82 1.24 0.16
CA SER A 284 -2.71 0.95 -1.27
C SER A 284 -1.41 0.17 -1.57
N LYS A 285 -1.48 -0.76 -2.53
CA LYS A 285 -0.31 -1.48 -3.05
C LYS A 285 0.82 -0.55 -3.47
N ARG A 286 0.49 0.58 -4.11
CA ARG A 286 1.46 1.58 -4.53
C ARG A 286 2.21 2.19 -3.34
N LYS A 287 1.51 2.51 -2.24
CA LYS A 287 2.14 3.01 -1.01
C LYS A 287 3.05 1.95 -0.41
N LEU A 288 2.63 0.69 -0.35
CA LEU A 288 3.46 -0.42 0.14
C LEU A 288 4.72 -0.64 -0.71
N GLN A 289 4.58 -0.59 -2.04
CA GLN A 289 5.71 -0.68 -2.96
C GLN A 289 6.69 0.49 -2.78
N SER A 290 6.16 1.70 -2.55
CA SER A 290 6.99 2.86 -2.23
C SER A 290 7.78 2.67 -0.94
N ILE A 291 7.13 2.17 0.11
CA ILE A 291 7.77 1.88 1.39
C ILE A 291 8.88 0.84 1.22
N VAL A 292 8.58 -0.28 0.55
CA VAL A 292 9.57 -1.32 0.25
C VAL A 292 10.74 -0.76 -0.56
N ALA A 293 10.48 0.10 -1.55
CA ALA A 293 11.52 0.71 -2.35
C ALA A 293 12.41 1.68 -1.56
N SER A 294 11.86 2.35 -0.54
CA SER A 294 12.55 3.34 0.27
C SER A 294 13.27 2.80 1.50
N VAL A 295 13.11 1.50 1.85
CA VAL A 295 13.78 0.91 3.02
C VAL A 295 15.29 1.10 2.91
N ASP A 296 15.87 1.74 3.92
CA ASP A 296 17.30 1.85 4.10
C ASP A 296 17.82 0.65 4.91
N GLN A 297 18.81 -0.04 4.35
CA GLN A 297 19.39 -1.21 4.98
C GLN A 297 20.20 -0.86 6.23
N ASP A 298 20.98 0.23 6.18
CA ASP A 298 21.88 0.60 7.29
C ASP A 298 21.07 0.99 8.53
N GLU A 299 19.96 1.70 8.33
CA GLU A 299 19.04 2.07 9.39
C GLU A 299 18.30 0.87 9.99
N VAL A 300 17.89 -0.09 9.16
CA VAL A 300 17.31 -1.37 9.63
C VAL A 300 18.33 -2.16 10.47
N LEU A 301 19.60 -2.16 10.07
CA LEU A 301 20.67 -2.83 10.83
C LEU A 301 20.91 -2.15 12.17
N ARG A 302 21.05 -0.82 12.19
CA ARG A 302 21.21 -0.03 13.42
C ARG A 302 20.09 -0.33 14.42
N LYS A 303 18.82 -0.19 14.00
CA LYS A 303 17.65 -0.50 14.85
C LYS A 303 17.62 -1.97 15.30
N THR A 304 18.06 -2.89 14.45
CA THR A 304 18.17 -4.32 14.82
C THR A 304 19.15 -4.52 15.96
N PHE A 305 20.33 -3.91 15.90
CA PHE A 305 21.33 -4.05 16.95
C PHE A 305 21.00 -3.25 18.21
N GLU A 306 20.31 -2.12 18.13
CA GLU A 306 19.76 -1.41 19.30
C GLU A 306 18.77 -2.28 20.08
N LYS A 307 17.88 -2.98 19.35
CA LYS A 307 16.96 -3.95 19.95
C LYS A 307 17.69 -5.16 20.54
N VAL A 308 18.71 -5.68 19.85
CA VAL A 308 19.54 -6.77 20.35
C VAL A 308 20.29 -6.36 21.63
N HIS A 309 20.88 -5.18 21.66
CA HIS A 309 21.64 -4.67 22.80
C HIS A 309 20.76 -4.54 24.05
N SER A 310 19.52 -4.06 23.89
CA SER A 310 18.56 -3.91 25.00
C SER A 310 17.99 -5.23 25.54
N HIS A 311 17.88 -6.27 24.71
CA HIS A 311 17.19 -7.51 25.10
C HIS A 311 18.14 -8.69 25.36
N LYS A 312 19.12 -8.91 24.47
CA LYS A 312 20.02 -10.08 24.54
C LYS A 312 21.38 -9.77 23.89
N PRO A 313 22.31 -9.13 24.62
CA PRO A 313 23.58 -8.64 24.09
C PRO A 313 24.42 -9.67 23.36
N GLN A 314 24.35 -10.95 23.76
CA GLN A 314 25.10 -12.04 23.12
C GLN A 314 24.74 -12.21 21.63
N GLN A 315 23.55 -11.80 21.20
CA GLN A 315 23.12 -11.86 19.79
C GLN A 315 23.84 -10.83 18.89
N ARG A 316 24.69 -9.96 19.46
CA ARG A 316 25.58 -9.09 18.68
C ARG A 316 26.64 -9.89 17.92
N ASN A 317 27.00 -11.10 18.39
CA ASN A 317 27.99 -11.96 17.77
C ASN A 317 27.41 -12.59 16.49
N VAL A 318 28.10 -12.38 15.37
CA VAL A 318 27.55 -12.59 14.02
C VAL A 318 28.55 -13.31 13.11
N PHE A 319 28.06 -14.31 12.37
CA PHE A 319 28.74 -14.85 11.20
C PHE A 319 28.21 -14.22 9.92
N LEU A 320 29.10 -14.04 8.93
CA LEU A 320 28.72 -13.69 7.57
C LEU A 320 28.60 -14.96 6.72
N LEU A 321 27.39 -15.26 6.27
CA LEU A 321 27.12 -16.33 5.32
C LEU A 321 27.32 -15.78 3.91
N VAL A 322 28.13 -16.44 3.09
CA VAL A 322 28.54 -15.95 1.78
C VAL A 322 28.29 -17.02 0.74
N ASP A 323 27.45 -16.72 -0.24
CA ASP A 323 27.13 -17.63 -1.36
C ASP A 323 26.68 -16.85 -2.60
N GLU A 324 26.75 -17.47 -3.77
CA GLU A 324 26.30 -16.91 -5.04
C GLU A 324 24.99 -17.53 -5.53
N VAL A 325 24.06 -16.68 -5.97
CA VAL A 325 22.86 -17.13 -6.69
C VAL A 325 23.05 -16.89 -8.19
N LYS A 326 22.92 -17.95 -8.99
CA LYS A 326 22.91 -17.83 -10.46
C LYS A 326 21.63 -17.14 -10.92
N ILE A 327 21.79 -16.18 -11.83
CA ILE A 327 20.71 -15.36 -12.39
C ILE A 327 20.71 -15.43 -13.92
N ARG A 328 19.59 -15.05 -14.52
CA ARG A 328 19.50 -14.87 -15.98
C ARG A 328 20.23 -13.59 -16.38
N PRO A 329 21.26 -13.63 -17.25
CA PRO A 329 21.96 -12.44 -17.69
C PRO A 329 21.05 -11.54 -18.53
N THR A 330 20.48 -10.51 -17.90
CA THR A 330 19.50 -9.60 -18.51
C THR A 330 19.77 -8.19 -18.01
N VAL A 331 19.65 -7.21 -18.91
CA VAL A 331 19.75 -5.79 -18.56
C VAL A 331 18.35 -5.20 -18.60
N ALA A 332 17.97 -4.45 -17.57
CA ALA A 332 16.69 -3.78 -17.48
C ALA A 332 16.88 -2.34 -17.03
N PHE A 333 16.20 -1.42 -17.69
CA PHE A 333 16.20 0.00 -17.36
C PHE A 333 14.88 0.37 -16.67
N SER A 334 14.95 0.91 -15.45
CA SER A 334 13.78 1.35 -14.71
C SER A 334 14.09 2.57 -13.86
N GLY A 335 13.28 3.63 -13.99
CA GLY A 335 13.42 4.84 -13.17
C GLY A 335 14.76 5.56 -13.30
N GLY A 336 15.38 5.52 -14.49
CA GLY A 336 16.71 6.11 -14.71
C GLY A 336 17.88 5.21 -14.33
N VAL A 337 17.64 4.02 -13.79
CA VAL A 337 18.69 3.10 -13.34
C VAL A 337 18.79 1.91 -14.28
N LEU A 338 20.00 1.68 -14.79
CA LEU A 338 20.37 0.47 -15.49
C LEU A 338 20.67 -0.63 -14.46
N SER A 339 19.91 -1.72 -14.50
CA SER A 339 20.10 -2.90 -13.66
C SER A 339 20.51 -4.11 -14.49
N GLY A 340 21.30 -5.02 -13.92
CA GLY A 340 21.74 -6.24 -14.61
C GLY A 340 23.17 -6.22 -15.13
N MET A 341 23.87 -5.09 -15.02
CA MET A 341 25.32 -5.02 -15.25
C MET A 341 26.08 -5.52 -14.01
N ALA A 342 27.24 -6.13 -14.21
CA ALA A 342 28.08 -6.61 -13.12
C ALA A 342 28.87 -5.47 -12.47
N LYS A 343 28.95 -5.45 -11.14
CA LYS A 343 29.72 -4.44 -10.40
C LYS A 343 31.23 -4.62 -10.59
N ASN A 344 31.69 -5.87 -10.73
CA ASN A 344 33.11 -6.19 -10.92
C ASN A 344 33.59 -6.10 -12.37
N ASN A 345 32.67 -6.00 -13.33
CA ASN A 345 32.97 -5.74 -14.74
C ASN A 345 31.77 -5.00 -15.36
N PRO A 346 31.77 -3.65 -15.32
CA PRO A 346 30.64 -2.83 -15.75
C PRO A 346 30.22 -3.02 -17.21
N ASP A 347 31.11 -3.54 -18.07
CA ASP A 347 30.84 -3.79 -19.49
C ASP A 347 30.12 -5.13 -19.73
N CYS A 348 30.09 -5.99 -18.70
CA CYS A 348 29.52 -7.33 -18.79
C CYS A 348 28.19 -7.44 -18.06
N ARG A 349 27.29 -8.27 -18.61
CA ARG A 349 26.05 -8.66 -17.92
C ARG A 349 26.39 -9.52 -16.70
N ALA A 350 25.70 -9.27 -15.61
CA ALA A 350 25.78 -10.08 -14.41
C ALA A 350 25.24 -11.50 -14.67
N THR A 351 26.03 -12.50 -14.29
CA THR A 351 25.68 -13.93 -14.42
C THR A 351 25.30 -14.55 -13.08
N ALA A 352 25.74 -13.92 -11.99
CA ALA A 352 25.44 -14.31 -10.64
C ALA A 352 25.28 -13.07 -9.77
N VAL A 353 24.74 -13.26 -8.57
CA VAL A 353 24.70 -12.25 -7.54
C VAL A 353 25.36 -12.83 -6.30
N LEU A 354 26.45 -12.20 -5.84
CA LEU A 354 27.08 -12.55 -4.58
C LEU A 354 26.23 -11.97 -3.44
N CYS A 355 25.77 -12.84 -2.56
CA CYS A 355 24.95 -12.48 -1.42
C CYS A 355 25.74 -12.68 -0.13
N VAL A 356 25.72 -11.67 0.74
CA VAL A 356 26.29 -11.74 2.08
C VAL A 356 25.18 -11.51 3.09
N MET A 357 24.91 -12.52 3.91
CA MET A 357 23.90 -12.47 4.96
C MET A 357 24.56 -12.46 6.32
N MET A 358 24.14 -11.56 7.20
CA MET A 358 24.50 -11.65 8.61
C MET A 358 23.60 -12.65 9.32
N LYS A 359 24.21 -13.51 10.14
CA LYS A 359 23.51 -14.40 11.05
C LYS A 359 23.96 -14.13 12.48
N SER A 360 23.09 -13.53 13.28
CA SER A 360 23.29 -13.42 14.72
C SER A 360 23.12 -14.77 15.39
N LEU A 361 24.06 -15.07 16.29
CA LEU A 361 24.06 -16.29 17.12
C LEU A 361 23.03 -16.21 18.26
N ASN A 362 22.88 -17.31 19.00
CA ASN A 362 21.98 -17.46 20.14
C ASN A 362 20.51 -17.18 19.79
N LYS A 363 20.07 -17.76 18.66
CA LYS A 363 18.75 -17.59 18.04
C LYS A 363 18.44 -16.14 17.65
N GLY A 364 19.48 -15.38 17.33
CA GLY A 364 19.36 -13.98 16.91
C GLY A 364 18.83 -13.80 15.49
N PRO A 365 18.58 -12.55 15.08
CA PRO A 365 18.05 -12.20 13.77
C PRO A 365 19.01 -12.58 12.62
N SER A 366 18.50 -12.54 11.39
CA SER A 366 19.29 -12.79 10.18
C SER A 366 18.84 -11.83 9.10
N VAL A 367 19.79 -11.13 8.49
CA VAL A 367 19.49 -10.02 7.57
C VAL A 367 20.47 -10.06 6.40
N MET A 368 19.95 -9.86 5.18
CA MET A 368 20.79 -9.73 3.99
C MET A 368 21.51 -8.37 4.03
N ILE A 369 22.83 -8.38 3.92
CA ILE A 369 23.69 -7.18 4.05
C ILE A 369 24.24 -6.73 2.70
N SER A 370 24.48 -7.67 1.80
CA SER A 370 24.98 -7.33 0.47
C SER A 370 24.37 -8.23 -0.58
N VAL A 371 23.99 -7.62 -1.69
CA VAL A 371 23.47 -8.27 -2.89
C VAL A 371 24.20 -7.62 -4.06
N THR A 372 25.31 -8.23 -4.48
CA THR A 372 26.22 -7.62 -5.46
C THR A 372 26.18 -8.40 -6.78
N PRO A 373 25.72 -7.80 -7.89
CA PRO A 373 25.74 -8.44 -9.20
C PRO A 373 27.18 -8.61 -9.68
N VAL A 374 27.52 -9.81 -10.14
CA VAL A 374 28.87 -10.17 -10.57
C VAL A 374 28.90 -10.95 -11.88
N HIS A 375 29.97 -10.75 -12.64
CA HIS A 375 30.34 -11.54 -13.80
C HIS A 375 31.66 -12.24 -13.51
N LYS A 376 31.68 -13.59 -13.49
CA LYS A 376 32.85 -14.41 -13.10
C LYS A 376 33.45 -13.97 -11.74
N LEU A 377 32.87 -14.46 -10.66
CA LEU A 377 33.31 -14.15 -9.30
C LEU A 377 34.78 -14.56 -9.07
N THR A 378 35.59 -13.65 -8.53
CA THR A 378 36.98 -13.91 -8.12
C THR A 378 37.12 -13.79 -6.61
N ALA A 379 38.14 -14.45 -6.05
CA ALA A 379 38.41 -14.43 -4.61
C ALA A 379 38.65 -13.01 -4.06
N ALA A 380 39.37 -12.17 -4.83
CA ALA A 380 39.66 -10.79 -4.44
C ALA A 380 38.39 -9.92 -4.38
N VAL A 381 37.51 -10.04 -5.38
CA VAL A 381 36.23 -9.32 -5.39
C VAL A 381 35.35 -9.75 -4.22
N GLN A 382 35.29 -11.06 -3.93
CA GLN A 382 34.56 -11.57 -2.79
C GLN A 382 35.13 -11.06 -1.46
N PHE A 383 36.45 -11.05 -1.30
CA PHE A 383 37.11 -10.55 -0.10
C PHE A 383 36.74 -9.10 0.20
N GLU A 384 36.81 -8.21 -0.80
CA GLU A 384 36.43 -6.81 -0.63
C GLU A 384 34.95 -6.64 -0.25
N ILE A 385 34.04 -7.37 -0.91
CA ILE A 385 32.61 -7.30 -0.61
C ILE A 385 32.32 -7.78 0.83
N VAL A 386 32.96 -8.86 1.27
CA VAL A 386 32.80 -9.37 2.65
C VAL A 386 33.37 -8.39 3.67
N LYS A 387 34.51 -7.75 3.38
CA LYS A 387 35.12 -6.73 4.24
C LYS A 387 34.26 -5.47 4.35
N GLU A 388 33.61 -5.05 3.26
CA GLU A 388 32.62 -3.96 3.27
C GLU A 388 31.39 -4.34 4.09
N ALA A 389 30.84 -5.54 3.89
CA ALA A 389 29.69 -6.03 4.64
C ALA A 389 29.99 -6.14 6.15
N ALA A 390 31.18 -6.62 6.52
CA ALA A 390 31.63 -6.66 7.91
C ALA A 390 31.65 -5.26 8.52
N ALA A 391 32.23 -4.28 7.82
CA ALA A 391 32.26 -2.90 8.28
C ALA A 391 30.86 -2.27 8.44
N ALA A 392 29.89 -2.63 7.59
CA ALA A 392 28.51 -2.17 7.75
C ALA A 392 27.85 -2.74 9.02
N VAL A 393 28.05 -4.03 9.30
CA VAL A 393 27.53 -4.69 10.51
C VAL A 393 28.18 -4.12 11.77
N GLU A 394 29.51 -3.95 11.78
CA GLU A 394 30.22 -3.42 12.96
C GLU A 394 29.88 -1.97 13.27
N ARG A 395 29.77 -1.11 12.25
CA ARG A 395 29.29 0.27 12.43
C ARG A 395 27.87 0.36 13.01
N SER A 396 27.06 -0.67 12.78
CA SER A 396 25.69 -0.76 13.29
C SER A 396 25.60 -1.32 14.72
N GLY A 397 26.71 -1.76 15.32
CA GLY A 397 26.77 -2.32 16.68
C GLY A 397 26.86 -3.85 16.76
N GLY A 398 27.01 -4.55 15.63
CA GLY A 398 27.29 -5.99 15.61
C GLY A 398 28.77 -6.31 15.82
N CYS A 399 29.08 -7.53 16.26
CA CYS A 399 30.44 -8.07 16.38
C CYS A 399 30.60 -9.22 15.38
N VAL A 400 31.33 -8.97 14.29
CA VAL A 400 31.54 -9.99 13.25
C VAL A 400 32.70 -10.90 13.62
N ILE A 401 32.44 -12.19 13.77
CA ILE A 401 33.45 -13.15 14.25
C ILE A 401 34.06 -13.98 13.12
N GLY A 402 33.41 -14.06 11.96
CA GLY A 402 33.93 -14.86 10.85
C GLY A 402 32.98 -14.97 9.67
N SER A 403 33.37 -15.80 8.70
CA SER A 403 32.60 -16.08 7.49
C SER A 403 32.43 -17.57 7.21
N ILE A 404 31.30 -17.94 6.63
CA ILE A 404 30.95 -19.31 6.21
C ILE A 404 30.73 -19.32 4.70
N THR A 405 31.41 -20.23 4.00
CA THR A 405 31.35 -20.40 2.54
C THR A 405 31.22 -21.87 2.14
N ASP A 406 30.92 -22.18 0.87
CA ASP A 406 31.08 -23.55 0.36
C ASP A 406 32.57 -23.90 0.13
N ASN A 407 32.87 -25.18 -0.16
CA ASN A 407 34.23 -25.64 -0.44
C ASN A 407 34.65 -25.48 -1.92
N HIS A 408 34.11 -24.51 -2.65
CA HIS A 408 34.50 -24.26 -4.03
C HIS A 408 35.89 -23.61 -4.12
N LYS A 409 36.60 -23.82 -5.24
CA LYS A 409 37.98 -23.36 -5.44
C LYS A 409 38.16 -21.84 -5.24
N VAL A 410 37.17 -21.05 -5.66
CA VAL A 410 37.18 -19.58 -5.45
C VAL A 410 37.15 -19.25 -3.95
N ASN A 411 36.32 -19.95 -3.17
CA ASN A 411 36.18 -19.75 -1.73
C ASN A 411 37.43 -20.20 -0.96
N GLN A 412 38.08 -21.28 -1.39
CA GLN A 412 39.38 -21.67 -0.84
C GLN A 412 40.47 -20.61 -1.07
N GLN A 413 40.48 -19.95 -2.24
CA GLN A 413 41.42 -18.86 -2.51
C GLN A 413 41.06 -17.59 -1.72
N TYR A 414 39.78 -17.31 -1.54
CA TYR A 414 39.29 -16.23 -0.66
C TYR A 414 39.84 -16.40 0.77
N CYS A 415 39.79 -17.62 1.34
CA CYS A 415 40.34 -17.89 2.67
C CYS A 415 41.86 -17.65 2.77
N LYS A 416 42.61 -17.69 1.66
CA LYS A 416 44.05 -17.42 1.63
C LYS A 416 44.40 -15.93 1.60
N LEU A 417 43.44 -15.07 1.28
CA LEU A 417 43.65 -13.61 1.22
C LEU A 417 43.66 -12.96 2.61
N PHE A 418 43.26 -13.67 3.66
CA PHE A 418 43.33 -13.16 5.02
C PHE A 418 44.73 -13.33 5.63
N ASP A 419 45.18 -12.30 6.34
CA ASP A 419 46.43 -12.34 7.11
C ASP A 419 46.34 -13.35 8.25
N ARG A 420 47.38 -14.16 8.44
CA ARG A 420 47.39 -15.23 9.45
C ARG A 420 47.81 -14.73 10.83
N THR A 421 47.28 -15.37 11.86
CA THR A 421 47.63 -15.14 13.27
C THR A 421 48.82 -16.01 13.65
N GLY A 422 50.06 -15.48 13.54
CA GLY A 422 51.28 -16.13 14.05
C GLY A 422 51.66 -17.48 13.41
N ASP A 423 52.70 -18.12 13.95
CA ASP A 423 53.34 -19.39 13.50
C ASP A 423 52.44 -20.65 13.60
N THR A 424 51.18 -20.52 14.03
CA THR A 424 50.26 -21.64 14.06
C THR A 424 49.67 -21.89 12.67
N ASP A 425 49.95 -23.06 12.09
CA ASP A 425 49.45 -23.63 10.81
C ASP A 425 47.91 -23.75 10.69
N SER A 426 47.13 -23.21 11.62
CA SER A 426 45.67 -23.34 11.61
C SER A 426 45.04 -22.51 10.50
N LEU A 427 44.57 -23.20 9.46
CA LEU A 427 43.86 -22.57 8.34
C LEU A 427 42.48 -22.02 8.71
N ALA A 428 41.98 -22.37 9.89
CA ALA A 428 40.64 -22.02 10.37
C ALA A 428 40.54 -20.61 10.97
N THR A 429 41.67 -19.98 11.30
CA THR A 429 41.73 -18.66 11.93
C THR A 429 42.59 -17.70 11.11
N ALA A 430 42.23 -16.43 11.17
CA ALA A 430 42.97 -15.33 10.57
C ALA A 430 42.80 -14.05 11.41
N LYS A 431 43.55 -13.00 11.09
CA LYS A 431 43.36 -11.67 11.68
C LYS A 431 42.07 -11.06 11.16
N HIS A 432 41.34 -10.37 12.04
CA HIS A 432 40.14 -9.67 11.64
C HIS A 432 40.49 -8.52 10.68
N PRO A 433 39.81 -8.39 9.52
CA PRO A 433 40.23 -7.53 8.41
C PRO A 433 40.14 -6.01 8.70
N ARG A 434 39.66 -5.63 9.88
CA ARG A 434 39.56 -4.26 10.38
C ARG A 434 40.16 -4.06 11.78
N ASP A 435 40.53 -5.15 12.46
CA ASP A 435 41.03 -5.11 13.84
C ASP A 435 42.05 -6.23 14.04
N ASN A 436 43.34 -5.89 14.00
CA ASN A 436 44.40 -6.89 14.11
C ASN A 436 44.43 -7.60 15.48
N GLY A 437 43.76 -7.06 16.51
CA GLY A 437 43.64 -7.66 17.84
C GLY A 437 42.57 -8.75 17.93
N ARG A 438 41.71 -8.88 16.91
CA ARG A 438 40.61 -9.86 16.88
C ARG A 438 40.87 -10.99 15.88
N VAL A 439 40.29 -12.15 16.19
CA VAL A 439 40.34 -13.33 15.33
C VAL A 439 39.14 -13.34 14.39
N TRP A 440 39.39 -13.75 13.15
CA TRP A 440 38.38 -14.08 12.14
C TRP A 440 38.35 -15.57 11.90
N PHE A 441 37.19 -16.20 12.10
CA PHE A 441 37.00 -17.63 11.84
C PHE A 441 36.58 -17.89 10.38
N LEU A 442 37.29 -18.80 9.72
CA LEU A 442 37.07 -19.19 8.32
C LEU A 442 36.52 -20.61 8.27
N LEU A 443 35.21 -20.72 8.05
CA LEU A 443 34.50 -22.01 8.08
C LEU A 443 33.93 -22.37 6.71
N PHE A 444 33.91 -23.66 6.42
CA PHE A 444 33.13 -24.22 5.32
C PHE A 444 31.82 -24.77 5.82
N ASP A 445 30.77 -24.61 5.02
CA ASP A 445 29.43 -25.06 5.34
C ASP A 445 29.36 -26.59 5.53
N THR A 446 28.89 -27.03 6.69
CA THR A 446 28.87 -28.45 7.05
C THR A 446 27.85 -29.25 6.25
N VAL A 447 26.80 -28.62 5.71
CA VAL A 447 25.82 -29.29 4.82
C VAL A 447 26.49 -29.62 3.48
N HIS A 448 27.26 -28.67 2.93
CA HIS A 448 28.09 -28.90 1.75
C HIS A 448 29.19 -29.94 2.02
N LEU A 449 29.82 -29.95 3.20
CA LEU A 449 30.80 -30.98 3.57
C LEU A 449 30.16 -32.38 3.64
N LEU A 450 28.96 -32.51 4.21
CA LEU A 450 28.20 -33.77 4.21
C LEU A 450 27.90 -34.26 2.78
N LYS A 451 27.47 -33.33 1.90
CA LYS A 451 27.29 -33.62 0.45
C LYS A 451 28.60 -34.08 -0.19
N CYS A 452 29.73 -33.46 0.18
CA CYS A 452 31.05 -33.82 -0.31
C CYS A 452 31.44 -35.23 0.13
N ILE A 453 31.23 -35.63 1.39
CA ILE A 453 31.55 -36.99 1.86
C ILE A 453 30.84 -38.04 0.99
N ARG A 454 29.52 -37.92 0.80
CA ARG A 454 28.76 -38.85 -0.06
C ARG A 454 29.21 -38.77 -1.53
N ASN A 455 29.41 -37.58 -2.08
CA ASN A 455 29.87 -37.43 -3.47
C ASN A 455 31.25 -38.04 -3.70
N ASN A 456 32.15 -37.88 -2.73
CA ASN A 456 33.45 -38.52 -2.73
C ASN A 456 33.24 -40.04 -2.74
N TRP A 457 32.40 -40.60 -1.87
CA TRP A 457 32.16 -42.04 -1.81
C TRP A 457 31.68 -42.64 -3.13
N ILE A 458 30.71 -41.98 -3.78
CA ILE A 458 30.14 -42.42 -5.07
C ILE A 458 31.16 -42.27 -6.22
N SER A 459 31.95 -41.20 -6.22
CA SER A 459 32.92 -40.89 -7.30
C SER A 459 34.29 -41.54 -7.13
N GLU A 460 34.55 -42.19 -6.00
CA GLU A 460 35.78 -42.95 -5.79
C GLU A 460 35.78 -44.17 -6.73
N LYS A 461 36.95 -44.50 -7.30
CA LYS A 461 37.05 -45.50 -8.37
C LYS A 461 36.51 -46.87 -7.97
N CYS A 462 36.78 -47.30 -6.75
CA CYS A 462 36.35 -48.56 -6.19
C CYS A 462 35.05 -48.41 -5.37
N GLN A 463 34.48 -47.21 -5.32
CA GLN A 463 33.39 -46.80 -4.42
C GLN A 463 33.62 -47.21 -2.96
N LYS A 464 34.87 -47.13 -2.53
CA LYS A 464 35.31 -47.49 -1.19
C LYS A 464 35.91 -46.29 -0.48
N ILE A 465 35.68 -46.15 0.82
CA ILE A 465 36.30 -45.10 1.65
C ILE A 465 36.66 -45.67 3.02
N SER A 466 37.82 -45.27 3.53
CA SER A 466 38.21 -45.46 4.93
C SER A 466 38.56 -44.12 5.59
N PHE A 467 38.28 -44.00 6.89
CA PHE A 467 38.73 -42.89 7.73
C PHE A 467 39.91 -43.26 8.64
N ASP A 468 40.22 -44.54 8.80
CA ASP A 468 41.20 -45.03 9.79
C ASP A 468 42.13 -46.12 9.23
N ASN A 469 42.06 -46.40 7.92
CA ASN A 469 42.77 -47.46 7.20
C ASN A 469 42.56 -48.89 7.73
N ARG A 470 41.59 -49.09 8.63
CA ARG A 470 41.25 -50.39 9.21
C ARG A 470 39.90 -50.88 8.72
N SER A 471 38.93 -49.97 8.64
CA SER A 471 37.58 -50.27 8.15
C SER A 471 37.35 -49.58 6.81
N VAL A 472 37.10 -50.38 5.77
CA VAL A 472 36.86 -49.90 4.40
C VAL A 472 35.38 -50.06 4.07
N ALA A 473 34.66 -48.95 4.01
CA ALA A 473 33.24 -48.93 3.68
C ALA A 473 33.03 -48.98 2.17
N SER A 474 32.09 -49.81 1.72
CA SER A 474 31.75 -50.03 0.32
C SER A 474 30.36 -49.48 0.01
N PHE A 475 30.28 -48.58 -0.98
CA PHE A 475 28.99 -48.04 -1.41
C PHE A 475 28.12 -49.08 -2.12
N THR A 476 28.76 -50.14 -2.63
CA THR A 476 28.08 -51.31 -3.20
C THR A 476 27.14 -51.94 -2.17
N ASP A 477 27.52 -51.98 -0.90
CA ASP A 477 26.72 -52.60 0.17
C ASP A 477 25.41 -51.82 0.37
N VAL A 478 25.48 -50.48 0.31
CA VAL A 478 24.29 -49.60 0.36
C VAL A 478 23.40 -49.81 -0.87
N THR A 479 24.01 -50.00 -2.04
CA THR A 479 23.29 -50.25 -3.28
C THR A 479 22.60 -51.62 -3.25
N GLN A 480 23.29 -52.66 -2.79
CA GLN A 480 22.74 -54.01 -2.61
C GLN A 480 21.61 -54.03 -1.58
N LEU A 481 21.75 -53.30 -0.48
CA LEU A 481 20.68 -53.13 0.50
C LEU A 481 19.42 -52.53 -0.13
N TYR A 482 19.57 -51.47 -0.95
CA TYR A 482 18.45 -50.90 -1.69
C TYR A 482 17.84 -51.91 -2.68
N GLU A 483 18.66 -52.59 -3.47
CA GLU A 483 18.20 -53.58 -4.46
C GLU A 483 17.46 -54.75 -3.80
N ALA A 484 17.88 -55.18 -2.61
CA ALA A 484 17.23 -56.25 -1.85
C ALA A 484 15.83 -55.86 -1.34
N GLU A 485 15.57 -54.57 -1.06
CA GLU A 485 14.28 -54.11 -0.53
C GLU A 485 13.43 -53.32 -1.53
N LYS A 486 13.93 -53.02 -2.75
CA LYS A 486 13.26 -52.09 -3.68
C LYS A 486 11.85 -52.54 -4.07
N ASP A 487 11.67 -53.85 -4.25
CA ASP A 487 10.41 -54.48 -4.67
C ASP A 487 9.60 -55.01 -3.47
N SER A 488 10.12 -54.87 -2.25
CA SER A 488 9.40 -55.22 -1.03
C SER A 488 8.38 -54.14 -0.65
N VAL A 489 7.20 -54.58 -0.23
CA VAL A 489 6.18 -53.71 0.38
C VAL A 489 6.65 -53.18 1.73
N LEU A 490 7.35 -54.01 2.50
CA LEU A 490 7.92 -53.65 3.79
C LEU A 490 9.42 -53.37 3.63
N LYS A 491 9.80 -52.10 3.76
CA LYS A 491 11.18 -51.63 3.64
C LYS A 491 11.75 -51.34 5.03
N MET A 492 12.99 -51.78 5.25
CA MET A 492 13.70 -51.53 6.51
C MET A 492 14.30 -50.13 6.52
N THR A 493 14.66 -49.61 5.34
CA THR A 493 15.24 -48.28 5.20
C THR A 493 14.36 -47.33 4.39
N SER A 494 14.83 -46.08 4.26
CA SER A 494 14.21 -45.05 3.42
C SER A 494 15.02 -44.77 2.14
N LEU A 495 15.88 -45.72 1.75
CA LEU A 495 16.69 -45.62 0.54
C LEU A 495 15.79 -45.53 -0.70
N THR A 496 16.29 -44.78 -1.67
CA THR A 496 15.59 -44.53 -2.95
C THR A 496 16.60 -44.63 -4.07
N GLN A 497 16.15 -44.93 -5.29
CA GLN A 497 17.01 -44.93 -6.49
C GLN A 497 17.84 -43.64 -6.58
N ALA A 498 17.23 -42.49 -6.34
CA ALA A 498 17.90 -41.19 -6.40
C ALA A 498 18.93 -40.95 -5.27
N ALA A 499 18.93 -41.77 -4.21
CA ALA A 499 19.90 -41.70 -3.12
C ALA A 499 21.14 -42.56 -3.39
N VAL A 500 20.94 -43.75 -3.97
CA VAL A 500 22.03 -44.67 -4.34
C VAL A 500 22.62 -44.36 -5.72
N ASN A 501 21.81 -43.91 -6.68
CA ASN A 501 22.25 -43.54 -8.03
C ASN A 501 21.74 -42.13 -8.41
N PRO A 502 22.30 -41.07 -7.79
CA PRO A 502 21.88 -39.69 -8.05
C PRO A 502 22.35 -39.18 -9.42
N SER A 503 21.45 -38.53 -10.15
CA SER A 503 21.82 -37.65 -11.29
C SER A 503 22.63 -36.43 -10.83
N LYS A 504 23.27 -35.72 -11.78
CA LYS A 504 24.05 -34.50 -11.48
C LYS A 504 23.29 -33.45 -10.67
N LEU A 505 21.99 -33.28 -10.92
CA LEU A 505 21.15 -32.35 -10.16
C LEU A 505 20.83 -32.89 -8.74
N GLN A 506 20.57 -34.19 -8.63
CA GLN A 506 20.25 -34.85 -7.36
C GLN A 506 21.46 -34.93 -6.40
N LEU A 507 22.69 -34.88 -6.92
CA LEU A 507 23.91 -34.76 -6.09
C LEU A 507 23.88 -33.54 -5.16
N GLN A 508 23.17 -32.47 -5.52
CA GLN A 508 23.06 -31.27 -4.69
C GLN A 508 21.99 -31.36 -3.60
N ASN A 509 21.13 -32.38 -3.63
CA ASN A 509 20.00 -32.48 -2.70
C ASN A 509 20.37 -33.21 -1.40
N VAL A 510 20.39 -32.47 -0.29
CA VAL A 510 20.70 -32.99 1.04
C VAL A 510 19.73 -34.09 1.50
N LYS A 511 18.46 -34.09 1.05
CA LYS A 511 17.49 -35.13 1.43
C LYS A 511 17.93 -36.52 0.98
N HIS A 512 18.57 -36.64 -0.18
CA HIS A 512 19.10 -37.91 -0.67
C HIS A 512 20.33 -38.34 0.13
N VAL A 513 21.16 -37.39 0.56
CA VAL A 513 22.32 -37.65 1.42
C VAL A 513 21.88 -38.20 2.78
N LEU A 514 20.87 -37.61 3.39
CA LEU A 514 20.32 -38.05 4.69
C LEU A 514 19.54 -39.37 4.62
N ARG A 515 19.20 -39.85 3.42
CA ARG A 515 18.66 -41.21 3.25
C ARG A 515 19.76 -42.27 3.29
N VAL A 516 20.98 -41.93 2.87
CA VAL A 516 22.16 -42.80 2.96
C VAL A 516 22.71 -42.76 4.39
N PHE A 517 22.96 -41.56 4.91
CA PHE A 517 23.43 -41.37 6.29
C PHE A 517 22.25 -41.35 7.26
N ASN A 518 21.79 -42.55 7.64
CA ASN A 518 20.63 -42.74 8.49
C ASN A 518 20.81 -43.93 9.45
N ASP A 519 20.34 -43.79 10.69
CA ASP A 519 20.43 -44.86 11.70
C ASP A 519 19.76 -46.17 11.25
N LYS A 520 18.67 -46.09 10.48
CA LYS A 520 18.00 -47.29 9.91
C LYS A 520 18.88 -48.03 8.92
N VAL A 521 19.67 -47.30 8.13
CA VAL A 521 20.62 -47.90 7.18
C VAL A 521 21.75 -48.58 7.93
N VAL A 522 22.26 -47.97 9.01
CA VAL A 522 23.27 -48.60 9.88
C VAL A 522 22.75 -49.91 10.46
N ALA A 523 21.54 -49.90 11.04
CA ALA A 523 20.91 -51.08 11.61
C ALA A 523 20.72 -52.19 10.56
N ALA A 524 20.21 -51.85 9.37
CA ALA A 524 19.99 -52.82 8.30
C ALA A 524 21.31 -53.42 7.76
N LEU A 525 22.35 -52.61 7.56
CA LEU A 525 23.67 -53.12 7.14
C LEU A 525 24.32 -54.01 8.19
N THR A 526 24.12 -53.69 9.48
CA THR A 526 24.62 -54.51 10.60
C THR A 526 23.96 -55.90 10.58
N LEU A 527 22.65 -55.97 10.32
CA LEU A 527 21.91 -57.23 10.17
C LEU A 527 22.35 -58.04 8.95
N GLN A 528 22.82 -57.39 7.89
CA GLN A 528 23.37 -58.03 6.68
C GLN A 528 24.86 -58.41 6.81
N GLY A 529 25.50 -58.18 7.97
CA GLY A 529 26.92 -58.47 8.19
C GLY A 529 27.89 -57.48 7.54
N CYS A 530 27.41 -56.35 7.02
CA CYS A 530 28.22 -55.29 6.40
C CYS A 530 28.75 -54.30 7.45
N HIS A 531 29.56 -54.80 8.40
CA HIS A 531 29.94 -54.06 9.62
C HIS A 531 30.84 -52.85 9.35
N GLU A 532 31.77 -52.91 8.40
CA GLU A 532 32.65 -51.78 8.07
C GLU A 532 31.86 -50.60 7.50
N THR A 533 30.94 -50.89 6.57
CA THR A 533 30.07 -49.87 5.97
C THR A 533 29.10 -49.29 6.99
N ALA A 534 28.52 -50.13 7.87
CA ALA A 534 27.68 -49.67 8.97
C ALA A 534 28.44 -48.72 9.91
N THR A 535 29.67 -49.07 10.28
CA THR A 535 30.53 -48.26 11.17
C THR A 535 30.84 -46.90 10.55
N PHE A 536 31.23 -46.88 9.28
CA PHE A 536 31.50 -45.64 8.54
C PHE A 536 30.28 -44.71 8.51
N ILE A 537 29.11 -45.25 8.13
CA ILE A 537 27.87 -44.47 8.10
C ILE A 537 27.55 -43.94 9.51
N GLN A 538 27.70 -44.75 10.55
CA GLN A 538 27.47 -44.32 11.93
C GLN A 538 28.41 -43.18 12.33
N THR A 539 29.70 -43.22 11.98
CA THR A 539 30.63 -42.11 12.25
C THR A 539 30.17 -40.81 11.60
N VAL A 540 29.74 -40.86 10.33
CA VAL A 540 29.23 -39.67 9.61
C VAL A 540 27.91 -39.18 10.21
N VAL A 541 27.00 -40.08 10.60
CA VAL A 541 25.73 -39.73 11.26
C VAL A 541 25.98 -39.07 12.61
N ASN A 542 26.88 -39.61 13.42
CA ASN A 542 27.23 -39.04 14.73
C ASN A 542 27.84 -37.65 14.57
N TRP A 543 28.77 -37.48 13.64
CA TRP A 543 29.34 -36.18 13.30
C TRP A 543 28.26 -35.18 12.87
N TRP A 544 27.39 -35.58 11.95
CA TRP A 544 26.30 -34.73 11.45
C TRP A 544 25.32 -34.33 12.57
N ASN A 545 24.94 -35.27 13.44
CA ASN A 545 24.06 -35.01 14.57
C ASN A 545 24.68 -33.99 15.53
N THR A 546 26.01 -34.01 15.72
CA THR A 546 26.74 -33.02 16.54
C THR A 546 26.77 -31.64 15.91
N VAL A 547 27.10 -31.52 14.63
CA VAL A 547 27.20 -30.19 13.98
C VAL A 547 25.85 -29.56 13.63
N ASN A 548 24.75 -30.32 13.71
CA ASN A 548 23.39 -29.88 13.34
C ASN A 548 22.42 -29.71 14.53
N VAL A 549 22.93 -29.57 15.76
CA VAL A 549 22.12 -29.37 16.96
C VAL A 549 21.41 -28.01 16.95
N SER A 550 20.08 -28.03 17.11
CA SER A 550 19.22 -26.82 17.03
C SER A 550 18.68 -26.31 18.37
N GLY A 551 18.86 -27.07 19.45
CA GLY A 551 18.32 -26.68 20.74
C GLY A 551 18.87 -27.50 21.89
N LYS A 552 18.89 -26.88 23.07
CA LYS A 552 19.28 -27.53 24.32
C LYS A 552 18.31 -28.65 24.69
N GLY A 553 18.85 -29.78 25.18
CA GLY A 553 18.08 -30.95 25.60
C GLY A 553 17.61 -31.87 24.47
N GLN A 554 18.10 -31.67 23.23
CA GLN A 554 17.80 -32.58 22.12
C GLN A 554 18.37 -33.97 22.34
N ASP A 555 19.55 -34.05 22.96
CA ASP A 555 20.21 -35.26 23.42
C ASP A 555 19.33 -36.09 24.35
N ARG A 556 18.75 -35.47 25.39
CA ARG A 556 17.89 -36.16 26.37
C ARG A 556 16.58 -36.60 25.74
N ARG A 557 15.95 -35.73 24.95
CA ARG A 557 14.65 -36.01 24.32
C ARG A 557 14.72 -37.15 23.29
N LEU A 558 15.83 -37.22 22.55
CA LEU A 558 16.03 -38.21 21.49
C LEU A 558 16.89 -39.39 21.92
N ASN A 559 17.36 -39.40 23.17
CA ASN A 559 18.28 -40.39 23.72
C ASN A 559 19.55 -40.58 22.85
N ASP A 560 20.13 -39.47 22.41
CA ASP A 560 21.29 -39.44 21.50
C ASP A 560 22.34 -38.43 22.00
N PRO A 561 23.47 -38.88 22.59
CA PRO A 561 24.49 -38.00 23.16
C PRO A 561 25.16 -37.10 22.10
N HIS A 562 25.17 -37.49 20.82
CA HIS A 562 25.72 -36.68 19.75
C HIS A 562 24.86 -35.46 19.43
N ARG A 563 23.66 -35.33 20.01
CA ARG A 563 22.78 -34.16 19.87
C ARG A 563 22.88 -33.18 21.04
N ALA A 564 23.92 -33.31 21.86
CA ALA A 564 24.18 -32.38 22.95
C ALA A 564 24.67 -31.04 22.41
N VAL A 565 24.30 -29.96 23.09
CA VAL A 565 24.83 -28.63 22.79
C VAL A 565 26.29 -28.55 23.23
N GLN A 566 27.08 -27.66 22.63
CA GLN A 566 28.47 -27.47 23.06
C GLN A 566 28.50 -26.60 24.32
N GLU A 567 28.92 -27.18 25.43
CA GLU A 567 29.09 -26.56 26.75
C GLU A 567 30.58 -26.56 27.16
N PRO A 568 30.99 -25.78 28.18
CA PRO A 568 32.37 -25.81 28.67
C PRO A 568 32.82 -27.24 29.00
N GLY A 569 33.95 -27.67 28.41
CA GLY A 569 34.48 -29.03 28.57
C GLY A 569 33.99 -30.07 27.56
N SER A 570 33.16 -29.69 26.58
CA SER A 570 32.76 -30.61 25.50
C SER A 570 33.94 -31.02 24.62
N THR A 571 34.14 -32.32 24.40
CA THR A 571 35.24 -32.90 23.59
C THR A 571 34.78 -33.52 22.26
N SER A 572 33.48 -33.40 21.95
CA SER A 572 32.88 -34.04 20.77
C SER A 572 33.52 -33.56 19.45
N LEU A 573 33.79 -32.26 19.33
CA LEU A 573 34.42 -31.67 18.14
C LEU A 573 35.88 -32.13 17.98
N ASP A 574 36.64 -32.22 19.07
CA ASP A 574 38.04 -32.69 19.06
C ASP A 574 38.13 -34.16 18.65
N THR A 575 37.15 -34.97 19.06
CA THR A 575 37.05 -36.37 18.67
C THR A 575 36.91 -36.52 17.15
N PHE A 576 35.97 -35.80 16.54
CA PHE A 576 35.78 -35.83 15.08
C PHE A 576 36.92 -35.15 14.32
N LEU A 577 37.55 -34.13 14.91
CA LEU A 577 38.77 -33.54 14.36
C LEU A 577 39.88 -34.59 14.22
N GLY A 578 40.11 -35.40 15.26
CA GLY A 578 41.08 -36.50 15.22
C GLY A 578 40.76 -37.52 14.12
N VAL A 579 39.48 -37.88 13.96
CA VAL A 579 39.02 -38.78 12.87
C VAL A 579 39.38 -38.23 11.49
N PHE A 580 39.05 -36.97 11.21
CA PHE A 580 39.31 -36.39 9.88
C PHE A 580 40.78 -36.05 9.63
N GLN A 581 41.56 -35.76 10.68
CA GLN A 581 43.01 -35.59 10.57
C GLN A 581 43.70 -36.90 10.21
N GLY A 582 43.28 -38.00 10.85
CA GLY A 582 43.78 -39.36 10.62
C GLY A 582 43.36 -39.96 9.27
N ALA A 583 42.25 -39.50 8.68
CA ALA A 583 41.78 -40.02 7.39
C ALA A 583 42.76 -39.75 6.24
N ASP A 584 42.93 -40.72 5.35
CA ASP A 584 43.75 -40.54 4.15
C ASP A 584 43.07 -39.62 3.11
N SER A 585 43.89 -39.04 2.23
CA SER A 585 43.37 -38.25 1.12
C SER A 585 44.26 -38.30 -0.12
N GLY A 586 43.67 -38.12 -1.31
CA GLY A 586 44.38 -38.18 -2.58
C GLY A 586 43.80 -37.26 -3.67
N HIS A 587 44.42 -37.29 -4.86
CA HIS A 587 44.02 -36.50 -6.03
C HIS A 587 43.93 -37.37 -7.28
N GLY A 588 42.88 -37.18 -8.09
CA GLY A 588 42.77 -37.83 -9.41
C GLY A 588 43.03 -39.34 -9.36
N ALA A 589 44.11 -39.80 -10.00
CA ALA A 589 44.45 -41.22 -10.07
C ALA A 589 44.99 -41.82 -8.77
N THR A 590 45.59 -41.01 -7.88
CA THR A 590 46.15 -41.45 -6.58
C THR A 590 45.10 -41.52 -5.48
N ARG A 591 43.87 -41.10 -5.77
CA ARG A 591 42.73 -41.22 -4.86
C ARG A 591 42.22 -42.66 -4.91
N ILE A 592 42.62 -43.45 -3.92
CA ILE A 592 42.20 -44.84 -3.72
C ILE A 592 41.67 -44.97 -2.29
N GLN A 593 40.43 -45.42 -2.15
CA GLN A 593 39.80 -45.67 -0.84
C GLN A 593 39.77 -44.48 0.13
N CYS A 594 39.87 -43.25 -0.38
CA CYS A 594 40.06 -42.07 0.44
C CYS A 594 39.27 -40.85 -0.06
N LEU A 595 39.19 -39.82 0.81
CA LEU A 595 38.60 -38.53 0.45
C LEU A 595 39.51 -37.78 -0.54
N THR A 596 38.94 -36.86 -1.29
CA THR A 596 39.77 -35.84 -1.97
C THR A 596 40.50 -34.99 -0.94
N HIS A 597 41.74 -34.62 -1.24
CA HIS A 597 42.55 -33.75 -0.38
C HIS A 597 41.82 -32.46 0.00
N ASP A 598 41.14 -31.81 -0.95
CA ASP A 598 40.36 -30.59 -0.69
C ASP A 598 39.18 -30.82 0.28
N THR A 599 38.52 -31.99 0.22
CA THR A 599 37.43 -32.32 1.15
C THR A 599 37.97 -32.60 2.55
N LYS A 600 39.05 -33.39 2.68
CA LYS A 600 39.73 -33.63 3.97
C LYS A 600 40.16 -32.31 4.60
N LYS A 601 40.85 -31.47 3.83
CA LYS A 601 41.36 -30.18 4.28
C LYS A 601 40.24 -29.27 4.79
N ALA A 602 39.13 -29.21 4.06
CA ALA A 602 37.97 -28.41 4.47
C ALA A 602 37.28 -28.97 5.72
N LEU A 603 37.16 -30.30 5.87
CA LEU A 603 36.66 -30.94 7.09
C LEU A 603 37.53 -30.59 8.30
N VAL A 604 38.85 -30.79 8.20
CA VAL A 604 39.79 -30.48 9.28
C VAL A 604 39.74 -29.00 9.64
N GLN A 605 39.77 -28.10 8.65
CA GLN A 605 39.69 -26.66 8.87
C GLN A 605 38.38 -26.27 9.58
N THR A 606 37.22 -26.75 9.10
CA THR A 606 35.93 -26.45 9.74
C THR A 606 35.85 -27.00 11.15
N MET A 607 36.33 -28.22 11.41
CA MET A 607 36.31 -28.80 12.76
C MET A 607 37.20 -28.04 13.75
N GLN A 608 38.42 -27.68 13.32
CA GLN A 608 39.31 -26.80 14.12
C GLN A 608 38.66 -25.46 14.40
N GLY A 609 38.03 -24.85 13.37
CA GLY A 609 37.35 -23.57 13.50
C GLY A 609 36.15 -23.64 14.43
N LEU A 610 35.31 -24.67 14.33
CA LEU A 610 34.15 -24.85 15.23
C LEU A 610 34.60 -25.03 16.69
N ALA A 611 35.64 -25.84 16.94
CA ALA A 611 36.20 -26.00 18.29
C ALA A 611 36.72 -24.66 18.85
N ALA A 612 37.48 -23.91 18.03
CA ALA A 612 37.99 -22.61 18.42
C ALA A 612 36.88 -21.56 18.66
N VAL A 613 35.85 -21.55 17.82
CA VAL A 613 34.66 -20.70 17.97
C VAL A 613 33.92 -21.03 19.25
N CYS A 614 33.68 -22.31 19.55
CA CYS A 614 33.04 -22.73 20.78
C CYS A 614 33.83 -22.25 22.00
N LYS A 615 35.15 -22.44 22.01
CA LYS A 615 36.01 -21.95 23.09
C LYS A 615 35.91 -20.43 23.25
N TYR A 616 35.99 -19.67 22.15
CA TYR A 616 35.86 -18.21 22.17
C TYR A 616 34.49 -17.75 22.71
N LEU A 617 33.39 -18.33 22.22
CA LEU A 617 32.04 -17.92 22.62
C LEU A 617 31.73 -18.27 24.09
N LEU A 618 32.15 -19.44 24.55
CA LEU A 618 31.91 -19.92 25.92
C LEU A 618 32.79 -19.18 26.94
N THR A 619 34.05 -18.89 26.61
CA THR A 619 35.00 -18.25 27.53
C THR A 619 34.94 -16.73 27.46
N SER A 620 35.00 -16.14 26.26
CA SER A 620 35.16 -14.69 26.07
C SER A 620 33.84 -13.93 25.92
N GLU A 621 32.81 -14.54 25.32
CA GLU A 621 31.49 -13.91 25.12
C GLU A 621 30.43 -14.41 26.11
N HIS A 622 30.83 -15.22 27.10
CA HIS A 622 29.99 -15.75 28.20
C HIS A 622 28.70 -16.44 27.72
N PHE A 623 28.78 -17.22 26.64
CA PHE A 623 27.69 -18.09 26.24
C PHE A 623 27.57 -19.27 27.21
N GLU A 624 26.34 -19.63 27.61
CA GLU A 624 26.10 -20.85 28.39
C GLU A 624 26.35 -22.12 27.55
N TYR A 625 25.97 -22.06 26.28
CA TYR A 625 26.12 -23.14 25.31
C TYR A 625 26.13 -22.59 23.88
N VAL A 626 26.63 -23.37 22.93
CA VAL A 626 26.66 -23.02 21.50
C VAL A 626 25.82 -23.99 20.69
N LEU A 627 25.00 -23.45 19.79
CA LEU A 627 24.19 -24.19 18.82
C LEU A 627 24.91 -24.22 17.47
N LEU A 628 25.51 -25.36 17.12
CA LEU A 628 26.31 -25.48 15.90
C LEU A 628 25.48 -25.35 14.62
N ARG A 629 24.17 -25.65 14.67
CA ARG A 629 23.26 -25.43 13.52
C ARG A 629 23.17 -23.96 13.10
N GLU A 630 23.45 -23.02 14.00
CA GLU A 630 23.46 -21.60 13.65
C GLU A 630 24.71 -21.18 12.86
N ILE A 631 25.73 -22.04 12.83
CA ILE A 631 27.01 -21.85 12.15
C ILE A 631 27.00 -22.68 10.85
N GLN A 632 25.97 -22.45 10.02
CA GLN A 632 25.73 -23.12 8.74
C GLN A 632 25.10 -22.13 7.74
N SER A 633 25.22 -22.42 6.44
CA SER A 633 24.74 -21.57 5.36
C SER A 633 23.27 -21.83 4.94
N ASP A 634 22.61 -22.84 5.52
CA ASP A 634 21.20 -23.22 5.25
C ASP A 634 20.23 -22.03 5.25
N ARG A 635 20.45 -21.06 6.14
CA ARG A 635 19.59 -19.88 6.24
C ARG A 635 19.66 -19.01 4.98
N LEU A 636 20.84 -18.88 4.39
CA LEU A 636 21.07 -18.13 3.15
C LEU A 636 20.46 -18.86 1.95
N GLU A 637 20.68 -20.18 1.82
CA GLU A 637 20.06 -20.99 0.76
C GLU A 637 18.52 -20.94 0.82
N GLY A 638 17.96 -21.00 2.03
CA GLY A 638 16.53 -20.83 2.25
C GLY A 638 15.99 -19.48 1.76
N GLU A 639 16.75 -18.40 1.93
CA GLU A 639 16.38 -17.07 1.45
C GLU A 639 16.44 -16.98 -0.08
N PHE A 640 17.36 -17.69 -0.74
CA PHE A 640 17.33 -17.78 -2.21
C PHE A 640 16.06 -18.46 -2.73
N SER A 641 15.58 -19.50 -2.04
CA SER A 641 14.29 -20.12 -2.35
C SER A 641 13.14 -19.13 -2.18
N VAL A 642 13.15 -18.35 -1.10
CA VAL A 642 12.17 -17.27 -0.88
C VAL A 642 12.23 -16.22 -1.99
N TYR A 643 13.42 -15.84 -2.48
CA TYR A 643 13.55 -14.89 -3.58
C TYR A 643 12.91 -15.43 -4.87
N ARG A 644 13.19 -16.69 -5.23
CA ARG A 644 12.56 -17.33 -6.40
C ARG A 644 11.05 -17.40 -6.26
N GLN A 645 10.54 -17.79 -5.10
CA GLN A 645 9.10 -17.86 -4.83
C GLN A 645 8.44 -16.47 -4.87
N SER A 646 9.11 -15.45 -4.35
CA SER A 646 8.59 -14.08 -4.31
C SER A 646 8.38 -13.44 -5.70
N THR A 647 8.97 -14.06 -6.73
CA THR A 647 8.88 -13.66 -8.14
C THR A 647 8.11 -14.70 -8.99
N GLY A 648 7.16 -15.41 -8.37
CA GLY A 648 6.30 -16.38 -9.08
C GLY A 648 6.98 -17.72 -9.34
N ALA A 649 7.85 -18.15 -8.42
CA ALA A 649 8.68 -19.35 -8.56
C ALA A 649 9.60 -19.31 -9.79
N ASN A 650 10.08 -18.12 -10.17
CA ASN A 650 11.00 -17.97 -11.29
C ASN A 650 12.35 -18.60 -10.95
N SER A 651 12.66 -19.73 -11.59
CA SER A 651 13.93 -20.44 -11.40
C SER A 651 15.13 -19.63 -11.89
N PHE A 652 14.92 -18.71 -12.85
CA PHE A 652 15.95 -17.87 -13.45
C PHE A 652 15.65 -16.39 -13.18
N MET A 653 15.82 -15.98 -11.92
CA MET A 653 15.66 -14.59 -11.50
C MET A 653 16.59 -13.65 -12.27
N THR A 654 16.14 -12.42 -12.50
CA THR A 654 16.98 -11.31 -12.97
C THR A 654 17.65 -10.61 -11.80
N THR A 655 18.62 -9.73 -12.06
CA THR A 655 19.22 -8.89 -11.00
C THR A 655 18.17 -8.01 -10.30
N GLY A 656 17.23 -7.44 -11.05
CA GLY A 656 16.14 -6.61 -10.51
C GLY A 656 15.24 -7.40 -9.56
N ASP A 657 14.94 -8.65 -9.89
CA ASP A 657 14.15 -9.56 -9.04
C ASP A 657 14.81 -9.78 -7.67
N VAL A 658 16.12 -10.05 -7.66
CA VAL A 658 16.87 -10.28 -6.42
C VAL A 658 16.88 -9.01 -5.56
N PHE A 659 17.11 -7.84 -6.15
CA PHE A 659 17.06 -6.57 -5.40
C PHE A 659 15.67 -6.28 -4.82
N TYR A 660 14.62 -6.47 -5.61
CA TYR A 660 13.25 -6.26 -5.15
C TYR A 660 12.88 -7.23 -4.02
N ALA A 661 13.22 -8.52 -4.18
CA ALA A 661 12.99 -9.54 -3.16
C ALA A 661 13.77 -9.23 -1.86
N CYS A 662 15.03 -8.81 -1.98
CA CYS A 662 15.84 -8.38 -0.83
C CYS A 662 15.21 -7.21 -0.08
N LYS A 663 14.85 -6.12 -0.77
CA LYS A 663 14.17 -4.96 -0.17
C LYS A 663 12.85 -5.34 0.49
N LYS A 664 12.07 -6.21 -0.14
CA LYS A 664 10.82 -6.73 0.42
C LYS A 664 11.05 -7.53 1.70
N ARG A 665 12.13 -8.32 1.77
CA ARG A 665 12.52 -9.05 3.00
C ARG A 665 13.01 -8.11 4.10
N LEU A 666 13.77 -7.07 3.76
CA LEU A 666 14.18 -6.02 4.70
C LEU A 666 12.96 -5.27 5.28
N ALA A 667 12.02 -4.86 4.43
CA ALA A 667 10.78 -4.22 4.87
C ALA A 667 9.96 -5.12 5.81
N ARG A 668 9.88 -6.42 5.51
CA ARG A 668 9.21 -7.40 6.37
C ARG A 668 9.95 -7.57 7.69
N HIS A 669 11.28 -7.65 7.69
CA HIS A 669 12.07 -7.69 8.93
C HIS A 669 11.81 -6.46 9.80
N ALA A 670 11.80 -5.26 9.20
CA ALA A 670 11.46 -4.03 9.90
C ALA A 670 10.03 -4.08 10.49
N ALA A 671 9.04 -4.51 9.70
CA ALA A 671 7.66 -4.65 10.13
C ALA A 671 7.46 -5.68 11.27
N THR A 672 8.05 -6.87 11.16
CA THR A 672 7.79 -7.97 12.10
C THR A 672 8.72 -7.97 13.30
N TYR A 673 10.02 -7.74 13.08
CA TYR A 673 11.03 -7.78 14.14
C TYR A 673 11.14 -6.44 14.85
N LEU A 674 11.18 -5.31 14.12
CA LEU A 674 11.30 -3.98 14.72
C LEU A 674 9.94 -3.35 15.06
N LYS A 675 8.84 -3.80 14.44
CA LYS A 675 7.51 -3.17 14.52
C LYS A 675 7.55 -1.68 14.16
N SER A 676 8.44 -1.33 13.23
CA SER A 676 8.69 0.03 12.80
C SER A 676 9.13 0.01 11.34
N ILE A 677 8.57 0.91 10.54
CA ILE A 677 8.92 1.06 9.14
C ILE A 677 9.18 2.54 8.87
N GLU A 678 10.15 2.84 8.01
CA GLU A 678 10.34 4.20 7.54
C GLU A 678 9.23 4.60 6.59
N LEU A 679 8.41 5.54 7.06
CA LEU A 679 7.49 6.26 6.19
C LEU A 679 8.24 7.48 5.68
N GLN A 680 8.40 7.56 4.36
CA GLN A 680 8.74 8.83 3.71
C GLN A 680 7.69 9.86 4.17
N PRO A 681 8.10 11.07 4.59
CA PRO A 681 7.14 12.12 4.90
C PRO A 681 6.23 12.28 3.68
N GLU A 682 4.91 12.29 3.92
CA GLU A 682 3.95 12.69 2.88
C GLU A 682 4.48 14.00 2.29
N PRO A 683 4.68 14.09 0.97
CA PRO A 683 5.11 15.34 0.37
C PRO A 683 4.12 16.40 0.84
N LYS A 684 4.62 17.40 1.59
CA LYS A 684 3.82 18.54 2.07
C LYS A 684 2.97 19.04 0.91
N GLU A 685 1.69 19.34 1.17
CA GLU A 685 0.77 19.93 0.20
C GLU A 685 1.50 20.95 -0.67
N HIS A 686 1.80 20.56 -1.91
CA HIS A 686 2.60 21.39 -2.78
C HIS A 686 1.75 22.57 -3.25
N THR A 687 2.24 23.81 -3.11
CA THR A 687 1.64 25.06 -3.67
C THR A 687 1.74 25.14 -5.20
N CYS A 688 1.85 24.00 -5.89
CA CYS A 688 2.26 23.87 -7.29
C CYS A 688 1.14 24.02 -8.33
N LEU A 689 -0.01 24.57 -7.95
CA LEU A 689 -1.13 24.86 -8.87
C LEU A 689 -1.05 26.28 -9.47
N GLY A 690 -0.03 27.07 -9.14
CA GLY A 690 0.17 28.41 -9.70
C GLY A 690 0.67 28.41 -11.17
N PRO A 691 0.42 29.48 -11.94
CA PRO A 691 0.93 29.64 -13.31
C PRO A 691 2.47 29.71 -13.35
N VAL A 692 3.07 29.55 -14.54
CA VAL A 692 4.52 29.75 -14.77
C VAL A 692 4.86 31.19 -14.41
N MET A 693 5.86 31.40 -13.55
CA MET A 693 6.22 32.74 -13.06
C MET A 693 7.21 33.42 -14.01
N LEU A 694 7.31 34.75 -14.00
CA LEU A 694 8.26 35.53 -14.81
C LEU A 694 9.70 35.02 -14.69
N GLU A 695 10.08 34.61 -13.49
CA GLU A 695 11.39 34.07 -13.19
C GLU A 695 11.64 32.68 -13.83
N ASP A 696 10.58 31.90 -14.03
CA ASP A 696 10.67 30.61 -14.73
C ASP A 696 10.87 30.84 -16.22
N ALA A 697 10.20 31.84 -16.81
CA ALA A 697 10.42 32.23 -18.19
C ALA A 697 11.86 32.71 -18.43
N ALA A 698 12.43 33.52 -17.52
CA ALA A 698 13.83 33.92 -17.57
C ALA A 698 14.81 32.74 -17.43
N SER A 699 14.45 31.74 -16.63
CA SER A 699 15.26 30.51 -16.46
C SER A 699 15.16 29.59 -17.68
N ILE A 700 13.98 29.50 -18.31
CA ILE A 700 13.80 28.78 -19.57
C ILE A 700 14.73 29.41 -20.61
N ASP A 701 14.56 30.71 -20.89
CA ASP A 701 15.33 31.45 -21.89
C ASP A 701 16.84 31.31 -21.70
N LYS A 702 17.32 31.49 -20.46
CA LYS A 702 18.74 31.35 -20.11
C LYS A 702 19.31 29.94 -20.32
N TYR A 703 18.53 28.89 -20.05
CA TYR A 703 19.04 27.52 -20.02
C TYR A 703 18.74 26.72 -21.29
N THR A 704 17.80 27.20 -22.13
CA THR A 704 17.51 26.62 -23.44
C THR A 704 18.34 27.22 -24.57
N ALA A 705 18.94 28.40 -24.39
CA ALA A 705 19.78 29.06 -25.41
C ALA A 705 21.08 28.31 -25.77
N GLU A 706 21.67 27.56 -24.81
CA GLU A 706 22.86 26.72 -25.03
C GLU A 706 22.68 25.33 -24.40
N VAL A 707 22.21 24.38 -25.21
CA VAL A 707 22.02 22.97 -24.79
C VAL A 707 23.35 22.23 -24.90
N THR A 708 24.01 22.02 -23.76
CA THR A 708 25.22 21.17 -23.65
C THR A 708 24.89 19.86 -22.93
N LEU A 709 24.81 18.77 -23.70
CA LEU A 709 24.64 17.41 -23.21
C LEU A 709 25.85 16.56 -23.58
N THR A 710 26.20 15.59 -22.73
CA THR A 710 27.22 14.57 -23.03
C THR A 710 26.68 13.55 -24.04
N VAL A 711 27.56 12.81 -24.72
CA VAL A 711 27.19 11.75 -25.69
C VAL A 711 26.24 10.70 -25.08
N ASN A 712 26.42 10.36 -23.81
CA ASN A 712 25.54 9.43 -23.09
C ASN A 712 24.17 10.04 -22.75
N GLU A 713 24.12 11.34 -22.44
CA GLU A 713 22.87 12.08 -22.18
C GLU A 713 22.08 12.26 -23.48
N GLU A 714 22.74 12.56 -24.60
CA GLU A 714 22.14 12.61 -25.94
C GLU A 714 21.54 11.25 -26.32
N SER A 715 22.29 10.16 -26.09
CA SER A 715 21.81 8.80 -26.33
C SER A 715 20.59 8.45 -25.46
N SER A 716 20.59 8.90 -24.21
CA SER A 716 19.47 8.70 -23.29
C SER A 716 18.25 9.53 -23.70
N ALA A 717 18.45 10.75 -24.18
CA ALA A 717 17.40 11.62 -24.68
C ALA A 717 16.73 11.00 -25.92
N ALA A 718 17.52 10.46 -26.85
CA ALA A 718 17.01 9.78 -28.05
C ALA A 718 16.18 8.54 -27.70
N TYR A 719 16.66 7.73 -26.74
CA TYR A 719 15.92 6.57 -26.26
C TYR A 719 14.57 6.94 -25.62
N VAL A 720 14.57 7.97 -24.76
CA VAL A 720 13.35 8.46 -24.11
C VAL A 720 12.38 9.05 -25.13
N ALA A 721 12.87 9.78 -26.13
CA ALA A 721 12.05 10.34 -27.20
C ALA A 721 11.38 9.23 -28.03
N GLY A 722 12.13 8.23 -28.48
CA GLY A 722 11.56 7.09 -29.23
C GLY A 722 10.54 6.29 -28.40
N TRP A 723 10.76 6.17 -27.09
CA TRP A 723 9.81 5.54 -26.17
C TRP A 723 8.53 6.37 -26.00
N LEU A 724 8.62 7.70 -25.93
CA LEU A 724 7.48 8.59 -25.81
C LEU A 724 6.56 8.49 -27.02
N GLU A 725 7.13 8.47 -28.23
CA GLU A 725 6.36 8.35 -29.47
C GLU A 725 5.73 6.97 -29.61
N SER A 726 6.47 5.89 -29.34
CA SER A 726 5.92 4.54 -29.30
C SER A 726 4.75 4.41 -28.31
N LYS A 727 4.83 5.11 -27.16
CA LYS A 727 3.76 5.10 -26.15
C LYS A 727 2.57 5.99 -26.47
N CYS A 728 2.76 7.05 -27.25
CA CYS A 728 1.72 8.04 -27.55
C CYS A 728 1.23 7.97 -29.02
N GLY A 729 1.67 6.95 -29.78
CA GLY A 729 1.67 6.85 -31.25
C GLY A 729 0.32 6.84 -31.99
N GLY A 730 -0.74 7.38 -31.42
CA GLY A 730 -1.99 7.73 -32.11
C GLY A 730 -2.44 9.18 -31.89
N ASP A 731 -1.81 9.92 -30.96
CA ASP A 731 -2.21 11.27 -30.53
C ASP A 731 -1.17 12.34 -30.94
N LEU A 732 -0.14 11.98 -31.70
CA LEU A 732 0.93 12.87 -32.14
C LEU A 732 0.83 13.09 -33.65
N ALA A 733 0.50 14.31 -34.06
CA ALA A 733 0.57 14.76 -35.44
C ALA A 733 1.79 15.68 -35.58
N PHE A 734 2.69 15.35 -36.51
CA PHE A 734 3.86 16.18 -36.84
C PHE A 734 3.69 16.69 -38.28
N SER A 735 4.22 17.87 -38.60
CA SER A 735 4.31 18.36 -39.98
C SER A 735 5.34 17.55 -40.80
N ASP A 736 5.23 17.55 -42.13
CA ASP A 736 5.97 16.72 -43.09
C ASP A 736 7.51 16.91 -43.16
N GLU A 737 8.18 17.42 -42.12
CA GLU A 737 9.64 17.51 -42.13
C GLU A 737 10.31 16.20 -41.72
N GLU A 738 11.26 15.73 -42.53
CA GLU A 738 12.01 14.51 -42.25
C GLU A 738 12.91 14.65 -41.01
N PRO A 739 13.05 13.58 -40.20
CA PRO A 739 13.81 13.64 -38.96
C PRO A 739 15.32 13.77 -39.22
N LEU A 740 15.90 14.88 -38.80
CA LEU A 740 17.34 15.16 -38.82
C LEU A 740 18.04 14.45 -37.63
N VAL A 741 18.02 13.12 -37.68
CA VAL A 741 18.68 12.26 -36.68
C VAL A 741 20.01 11.78 -37.28
N THR A 742 21.12 12.07 -36.60
CA THR A 742 22.46 11.64 -37.03
C THR A 742 22.52 10.12 -37.20
N SER A 743 23.38 9.62 -38.09
CA SER A 743 23.53 8.18 -38.38
C SER A 743 23.79 7.34 -37.13
N GLU A 744 24.56 7.89 -36.18
CA GLU A 744 24.87 7.25 -34.90
C GLU A 744 23.62 7.00 -34.06
N VAL A 745 22.67 7.93 -34.01
CA VAL A 745 21.44 7.82 -33.22
C VAL A 745 20.45 6.84 -33.86
N LYS A 746 20.41 6.73 -35.20
CA LYS A 746 19.59 5.72 -35.91
C LYS A 746 20.00 4.29 -35.55
N ASP A 747 21.30 4.03 -35.39
CA ASP A 747 21.81 2.72 -34.97
C ASP A 747 21.40 2.33 -33.55
N PHE A 748 21.31 3.30 -32.62
CA PHE A 748 20.89 3.06 -31.23
C PHE A 748 19.40 2.71 -31.09
N VAL A 749 18.52 3.34 -31.87
CA VAL A 749 17.06 3.12 -31.79
C VAL A 749 16.66 1.77 -32.41
N SER A 750 17.45 1.23 -33.34
CA SER A 750 17.18 -0.05 -34.03
C SER A 750 17.16 -1.30 -33.13
N ARG A 751 17.58 -1.20 -31.86
CA ARG A 751 17.86 -2.36 -30.99
C ARG A 751 16.71 -2.83 -30.08
N GLY A 752 15.48 -2.42 -30.33
CA GLY A 752 14.34 -3.06 -29.67
C GLY A 752 13.04 -2.28 -29.73
N SER A 753 12.18 -2.60 -30.69
CA SER A 753 10.75 -2.20 -30.74
C SER A 753 10.42 -0.71 -30.53
N LEU A 754 11.39 0.20 -30.61
CA LEU A 754 11.24 1.64 -30.45
C LEU A 754 11.08 2.30 -31.83
N THR A 755 10.29 3.37 -31.88
CA THR A 755 10.15 4.20 -33.08
C THR A 755 11.28 5.22 -33.15
N ILE A 756 11.76 5.53 -34.36
CA ILE A 756 12.70 6.63 -34.59
C ILE A 756 11.97 7.93 -34.19
N PRO A 757 12.48 8.69 -33.20
CA PRO A 757 11.77 9.87 -32.73
C PRO A 757 11.79 11.00 -33.77
N HIS A 758 10.69 11.73 -33.84
CA HIS A 758 10.60 13.03 -34.50
C HIS A 758 11.51 14.06 -33.82
N VAL A 759 12.06 14.99 -34.62
CA VAL A 759 13.00 16.04 -34.16
C VAL A 759 12.39 16.86 -33.03
N SER A 760 11.12 17.24 -33.15
CA SER A 760 10.38 17.98 -32.12
C SER A 760 10.35 17.24 -30.77
N THR A 761 10.12 15.92 -30.78
CA THR A 761 10.09 15.13 -29.53
C THR A 761 11.48 15.00 -28.94
N PHE A 762 12.49 14.79 -29.79
CA PHE A 762 13.88 14.72 -29.36
C PHE A 762 14.34 16.05 -28.73
N GLU A 763 14.11 17.18 -29.39
CA GLU A 763 14.44 18.52 -28.87
C GLU A 763 13.70 18.84 -27.57
N LEU A 764 12.42 18.47 -27.44
CA LEU A 764 11.68 18.63 -26.19
C LEU A 764 12.34 17.87 -25.03
N VAL A 765 12.81 16.64 -25.28
CA VAL A 765 13.50 15.84 -24.27
C VAL A 765 14.86 16.45 -23.92
N ARG A 766 15.63 16.93 -24.92
CA ARG A 766 16.94 17.57 -24.71
C ARG A 766 16.82 18.84 -23.88
N LEU A 767 15.92 19.75 -24.28
CA LEU A 767 15.66 21.02 -23.59
C LEU A 767 15.10 20.77 -22.19
N GLY A 768 14.18 19.81 -22.05
CA GLY A 768 13.64 19.40 -20.76
C GLY A 768 14.72 18.86 -19.82
N LEU A 769 15.60 17.99 -20.30
CA LEU A 769 16.72 17.46 -19.52
C LEU A 769 17.69 18.58 -19.10
N CYS A 770 18.04 19.48 -20.02
CA CYS A 770 18.93 20.60 -19.74
C CYS A 770 18.34 21.55 -18.68
N PHE A 771 17.04 21.89 -18.81
CA PHE A 771 16.33 22.72 -17.85
C PHE A 771 16.36 22.11 -16.45
N VAL A 772 16.00 20.83 -16.30
CA VAL A 772 15.94 20.26 -14.94
C VAL A 772 17.34 20.06 -14.35
N LYS A 773 18.37 19.85 -15.18
CA LYS A 773 19.77 19.79 -14.72
C LYS A 773 20.27 21.13 -14.16
N LYS A 774 19.85 22.27 -14.74
CA LYS A 774 20.30 23.62 -14.34
C LYS A 774 19.34 24.33 -13.36
N ALA A 775 18.05 24.02 -13.38
CA ALA A 775 16.99 24.74 -12.66
C ALA A 775 16.03 23.84 -11.85
N ARG A 776 16.53 22.70 -11.34
CA ARG A 776 15.72 21.69 -10.61
C ARG A 776 14.81 22.26 -9.52
N HIS A 777 15.29 23.21 -8.72
CA HIS A 777 14.54 23.76 -7.59
C HIS A 777 13.17 24.34 -8.00
N ARG A 778 12.99 24.68 -9.28
CA ARG A 778 11.75 25.18 -9.87
C ARG A 778 10.78 24.07 -10.32
N ALA A 779 11.27 22.84 -10.49
CA ALA A 779 10.50 21.66 -10.89
C ALA A 779 10.05 20.83 -9.66
N CYS A 780 9.24 21.43 -8.78
CA CYS A 780 8.90 20.84 -7.48
C CYS A 780 7.93 19.64 -7.55
N CYS A 781 7.19 19.47 -8.64
CA CYS A 781 6.29 18.33 -8.85
C CYS A 781 6.02 18.07 -10.33
N ARG A 782 5.39 16.92 -10.64
CA ARG A 782 5.04 16.51 -12.01
C ARG A 782 4.19 17.55 -12.75
N LYS A 783 3.17 18.12 -12.09
CA LYS A 783 2.27 19.10 -12.73
C LYS A 783 3.00 20.41 -13.05
N ARG A 784 3.87 20.85 -12.14
CA ARG A 784 4.70 22.05 -12.32
C ARG A 784 5.69 21.86 -13.47
N LEU A 785 6.42 20.74 -13.47
CA LEU A 785 7.35 20.43 -14.55
C LEU A 785 6.63 20.27 -15.90
N GLY A 786 5.46 19.63 -15.93
CA GLY A 786 4.66 19.52 -17.15
C GLY A 786 4.26 20.87 -17.72
N SER A 787 3.89 21.83 -16.85
CA SER A 787 3.56 23.20 -17.26
C SER A 787 4.80 23.96 -17.78
N ILE A 788 5.95 23.78 -17.13
CA ILE A 788 7.22 24.35 -17.58
C ILE A 788 7.63 23.76 -18.94
N LEU A 789 7.54 22.45 -19.14
CA LEU A 789 7.88 21.79 -20.40
C LEU A 789 6.95 22.22 -21.54
N LEU A 790 5.67 22.48 -21.24
CA LEU A 790 4.75 23.06 -22.20
C LEU A 790 5.17 24.48 -22.60
N THR A 791 5.59 25.31 -21.63
CA THR A 791 6.16 26.64 -21.92
C THR A 791 7.47 26.54 -22.70
N VAL A 792 8.35 25.59 -22.39
CA VAL A 792 9.60 25.32 -23.14
C VAL A 792 9.29 24.97 -24.60
N ALA A 793 8.29 24.11 -24.84
CA ALA A 793 7.86 23.74 -26.18
C ALA A 793 7.35 24.97 -26.95
N ASN A 794 6.47 25.77 -26.33
CA ASN A 794 5.92 26.98 -26.93
C ASN A 794 7.00 28.04 -27.24
N PHE A 795 7.98 28.23 -26.34
CA PHE A 795 9.09 29.18 -26.55
C PHE A 795 9.99 28.79 -27.71
N ASN A 796 10.22 27.48 -27.91
CA ASN A 796 11.13 26.97 -28.94
C ASN A 796 10.38 26.52 -30.22
N SER A 797 9.11 26.91 -30.38
CA SER A 797 8.27 26.54 -31.53
C SER A 797 8.18 25.03 -31.79
N ILE A 798 8.21 24.23 -30.72
CA ILE A 798 8.09 22.77 -30.80
C ILE A 798 6.61 22.39 -30.81
N ASP A 799 6.11 21.96 -31.97
CA ASP A 799 4.70 21.59 -32.14
C ASP A 799 4.42 20.16 -31.62
N ILE A 800 4.10 20.05 -30.33
CA ILE A 800 3.63 18.81 -29.70
C ILE A 800 2.33 19.09 -28.96
N ASN A 801 1.21 18.80 -29.63
CA ASN A 801 -0.13 19.04 -29.10
C ASN A 801 -0.71 17.81 -28.34
N CYS A 802 0.09 17.20 -27.46
CA CYS A 802 -0.32 16.03 -26.68
C CYS A 802 0.03 16.18 -25.20
N SER A 803 -0.97 16.45 -24.36
CA SER A 803 -0.80 16.61 -22.90
C SER A 803 -0.20 15.37 -22.21
N LYS A 804 -0.38 14.18 -22.78
CA LYS A 804 0.21 12.93 -22.30
C LYS A 804 1.73 12.91 -22.42
N VAL A 805 2.31 13.51 -23.47
CA VAL A 805 3.77 13.56 -23.68
C VAL A 805 4.45 14.33 -22.55
N TYR A 806 4.02 15.56 -22.27
CA TYR A 806 4.54 16.36 -21.15
C TYR A 806 4.41 15.64 -19.81
N THR A 807 3.30 14.92 -19.65
CA THR A 807 2.93 14.18 -18.45
C THR A 807 3.79 12.92 -18.24
N HIS A 808 4.21 12.24 -19.31
CA HIS A 808 5.13 11.11 -19.29
C HIS A 808 6.58 11.56 -19.17
N LEU A 809 6.98 12.58 -19.94
CA LEU A 809 8.31 13.16 -19.88
C LEU A 809 8.63 13.72 -18.49
N SER A 810 7.67 14.43 -17.86
CA SER A 810 7.83 14.92 -16.49
C SER A 810 8.10 13.80 -15.48
N ASN A 811 7.47 12.63 -15.65
CA ASN A 811 7.72 11.49 -14.78
C ASN A 811 9.13 10.94 -14.97
N VAL A 812 9.57 10.81 -16.23
CA VAL A 812 10.90 10.28 -16.56
C VAL A 812 11.99 11.20 -16.01
N LEU A 813 11.87 12.51 -16.25
CA LEU A 813 12.85 13.50 -15.77
C LEU A 813 12.88 13.57 -14.24
N LEU A 814 11.73 13.69 -13.56
CA LEU A 814 11.70 13.77 -12.09
C LEU A 814 12.20 12.50 -11.40
N HIS A 815 11.90 11.31 -11.94
CA HIS A 815 12.41 10.05 -11.39
C HIS A 815 13.90 9.82 -11.67
N GLY A 816 14.40 10.18 -12.86
CA GLY A 816 15.81 10.01 -13.20
C GLY A 816 16.74 10.86 -12.31
N ILE A 817 16.27 12.03 -11.88
CA ILE A 817 17.06 13.01 -11.14
C ILE A 817 17.28 12.64 -9.66
N GLN A 818 16.30 11.99 -9.02
CA GLN A 818 16.47 11.51 -7.63
C GLN A 818 17.58 10.45 -7.50
N ASN A 819 17.88 9.74 -8.59
CA ASN A 819 18.96 8.75 -8.65
C ASN A 819 20.30 9.38 -9.05
N LEU A 820 20.30 10.37 -9.96
CA LEU A 820 21.50 11.13 -10.35
C LEU A 820 22.18 11.84 -9.17
N GLU A 821 21.44 12.33 -8.18
CA GLU A 821 22.01 12.99 -6.99
C GLU A 821 22.68 12.00 -6.02
N LYS A 822 22.08 10.81 -5.85
CA LYS A 822 22.69 9.71 -5.08
C LYS A 822 23.95 9.18 -5.77
N ASP A 823 23.94 9.17 -7.10
CA ASP A 823 25.10 8.78 -7.90
C ASP A 823 26.14 9.89 -7.98
N HIS A 824 25.78 11.18 -7.99
CA HIS A 824 26.72 12.30 -7.90
C HIS A 824 27.40 12.37 -6.53
N GLN A 825 26.69 12.12 -5.43
CA GLN A 825 27.30 12.03 -4.10
C GLN A 825 28.24 10.83 -3.99
N LYS A 826 27.87 9.66 -4.55
CA LYS A 826 28.75 8.49 -4.62
C LYS A 826 29.95 8.71 -5.54
N ASN A 827 29.76 9.36 -6.68
CA ASN A 827 30.81 9.63 -7.67
C ASN A 827 31.74 10.75 -7.22
N ALA A 828 31.27 11.77 -6.50
CA ALA A 828 32.11 12.79 -5.88
C ALA A 828 33.01 12.20 -4.79
N VAL A 829 32.51 11.25 -4.00
CA VAL A 829 33.32 10.49 -3.03
C VAL A 829 34.35 9.61 -3.75
N LEU A 830 33.98 8.94 -4.84
CA LEU A 830 34.91 8.16 -5.67
C LEU A 830 35.98 9.02 -6.37
N LEU A 831 35.62 10.20 -6.87
CA LEU A 831 36.53 11.17 -7.47
C LEU A 831 37.48 11.79 -6.44
N GLN A 832 37.00 12.15 -5.25
CA GLN A 832 37.87 12.61 -4.16
C GLN A 832 38.82 11.51 -3.68
N THR A 833 38.38 10.25 -3.68
CA THR A 833 39.23 9.10 -3.33
C THR A 833 40.25 8.81 -4.43
N SER A 834 39.89 9.00 -5.70
CA SER A 834 40.78 8.81 -6.85
C SER A 834 41.80 9.95 -6.99
N VAL A 835 41.40 11.20 -6.72
CA VAL A 835 42.31 12.36 -6.67
C VAL A 835 43.26 12.29 -5.46
N LYS A 836 42.80 11.77 -4.30
CA LYS A 836 43.71 11.45 -3.18
C LYS A 836 44.70 10.34 -3.51
N LYS A 837 44.29 9.31 -4.26
CA LYS A 837 45.20 8.25 -4.72
C LYS A 837 46.19 8.73 -5.79
N ALA A 838 45.77 9.64 -6.68
CA ALA A 838 46.65 10.25 -7.67
C ALA A 838 47.70 11.18 -7.02
N ARG A 839 47.31 11.98 -6.01
CA ARG A 839 48.22 12.86 -5.26
C ARG A 839 49.16 12.14 -4.27
N LEU A 840 48.97 10.84 -4.05
CA LEU A 840 49.87 9.98 -3.26
C LEU A 840 50.79 9.14 -4.16
N ALA A 841 50.59 9.23 -5.48
CA ALA A 841 51.40 8.55 -6.51
C ALA A 841 52.31 9.52 -7.28
N ASP A 842 52.18 10.83 -7.04
CA ASP A 842 53.20 11.86 -7.24
C ASP A 842 53.89 12.14 -5.90
#